data_AF-A0A9W6VSA3-F1
#
_entry.id   AF-A0A9W6VSA3-F1
#
_cell.length_a   1.000
_cell.length_b   1.000
_cell.length_c   1.000
_cell.angle_alpha   90.00
_cell.angle_beta   90.00
_cell.angle_gamma   90.00
#
_symmetry.space_group_name_H-M   'P 1'
#
loop_
_entity.id
_entity.type
_entity.pdbx_description
1 polymer ?
#
loop_
_entity_poly.entity_id
_entity_poly.type
_entity_poly.pdbx_seq_one_letter_code
_entity_poly.pdbx_strand_id
1 'polypeptide(L)'
;MANRRRDPRGHWILLLLGGFILAAGLLLQGYAHGAVGESPQHDHTGGGAAPAAATDGGPVLNLSGERPQSVRMPPRTIALTFDDGPDPRWTPQILDVLRRHRAHATFFVVGARAADHPGLVRRALREGNEIGSHTYTHIDMAGSPAWRIRLELGLTQRALAGAAGVHTRLLRMPYSSLTAEMSAPEYRAAREAARLGYLLVSTDRDTDDWRRPGVARIVQAATPRNGAGAVVMMHDAGGDRAQTVRALDTLLTGLSAKGYRFTTLSAATRLPAADVSASTTAKVTGTALVDGQRAAGWLAGAFATLFAVAAVLTGLRLLALPIFARVHVRRIRRERRRRARPWLAAGTTPPPVSVIVPAYNEQAGLAATVRSLVRTDYPAPIEVIIVDDGSTDDTPLIGHRLAQEFAHVELVRRPNGGKPAALNTGIARARYDILVLVDGDTVFQPDTIGRLVGQLADPAVGAVSGNTKVANRKGLIGRWQHIEYVIGFNLDRRMFDVLECMPTVPGAIGAFRRRALAAAGGLSTDTLAEDTDLTMAICRAGWRVVYEETAIAWTEAPSSLRQLWRQRYRWCYGTLQSMWKHKRSLVEGGRSGRFGRRCLPYLTIFQVVLPLFAPVVDIFACYGLIFLDPLTVAASWLAFAGAQALASMYALRLDGERLRTLWVLPLQQVVYRQLMYLVVIQSLATAMLGARLRWHVIRRTGTFSGEDPLPAQANV
;
A
#
# COMPACT_ATOMS: atom_id res chain seq x y z
N MET A 1 -40.88 -15.28 -6.57
CA MET A 1 -39.94 -14.26 -7.11
C MET A 1 -38.99 -13.83 -6.01
N ALA A 2 -37.77 -14.39 -5.97
CA ALA A 2 -36.79 -14.04 -4.93
C ALA A 2 -36.13 -12.69 -5.24
N ASN A 3 -36.23 -11.78 -4.28
CA ASN A 3 -35.80 -10.40 -4.32
C ASN A 3 -34.34 -10.28 -4.84
N ARG A 4 -34.13 -9.58 -5.97
CA ARG A 4 -32.81 -9.23 -6.53
C ARG A 4 -32.15 -8.23 -5.56
N ARG A 5 -31.56 -8.70 -4.45
CA ARG A 5 -30.65 -7.86 -3.65
C ARG A 5 -29.44 -7.55 -4.52
N ARG A 6 -29.45 -6.37 -5.16
CA ARG A 6 -28.30 -5.79 -5.84
C ARG A 6 -27.15 -5.78 -4.84
N ASP A 7 -25.97 -6.23 -5.29
CA ASP A 7 -24.74 -6.17 -4.51
C ASP A 7 -24.59 -4.73 -3.96
N PRO A 8 -24.48 -4.53 -2.64
CA PRO A 8 -24.53 -3.20 -2.05
C PRO A 8 -23.29 -2.42 -2.48
N ARG A 9 -23.48 -1.45 -3.39
CA ARG A 9 -22.44 -0.58 -3.95
C ARG A 9 -21.78 0.37 -2.93
N GLY A 10 -22.24 0.37 -1.69
CA GLY A 10 -21.76 1.27 -0.63
C GLY A 10 -20.25 1.11 -0.34
N HIS A 11 -19.68 -0.09 -0.52
CA HIS A 11 -18.25 -0.30 -0.34
C HIS A 11 -17.40 0.50 -1.36
N TRP A 12 -17.89 0.72 -2.57
CA TRP A 12 -17.21 1.58 -3.54
C TRP A 12 -17.25 3.05 -3.12
N ILE A 13 -18.38 3.49 -2.58
CA ILE A 13 -18.53 4.85 -2.05
C ILE A 13 -17.56 5.06 -0.87
N LEU A 14 -17.49 4.10 0.06
CA LEU A 14 -16.57 4.17 1.19
C LEU A 14 -15.10 4.15 0.75
N LEU A 15 -14.74 3.32 -0.24
CA LEU A 15 -13.37 3.28 -0.79
C LEU A 15 -13.00 4.62 -1.44
N LEU A 16 -13.90 5.17 -2.26
CA LEU A 16 -13.67 6.46 -2.93
C LEU A 16 -13.61 7.62 -1.92
N LEU A 17 -14.51 7.64 -0.94
CA LEU A 17 -14.53 8.66 0.12
C LEU A 17 -13.27 8.57 0.99
N GLY A 18 -12.89 7.36 1.43
CA GLY A 18 -11.68 7.13 2.20
C GLY A 18 -10.42 7.49 1.41
N GLY A 19 -10.36 7.13 0.13
CA GLY A 19 -9.28 7.52 -0.77
C GLY A 19 -9.20 9.03 -0.99
N PHE A 20 -10.35 9.71 -1.12
CA PHE A 20 -10.41 11.17 -1.24
C PHE A 20 -9.95 11.88 0.04
N ILE A 21 -10.42 11.44 1.21
CA ILE A 21 -10.00 12.01 2.51
C ILE A 21 -8.49 11.83 2.69
N LEU A 22 -7.97 10.64 2.36
CA LEU A 22 -6.54 10.37 2.43
C LEU A 22 -5.75 11.26 1.46
N ALA A 23 -6.16 11.35 0.20
CA ALA A 23 -5.51 12.19 -0.80
C ALA A 23 -5.53 13.66 -0.37
N ALA A 24 -6.67 14.17 0.10
CA ALA A 24 -6.78 15.54 0.60
C ALA A 24 -5.88 15.80 1.82
N GLY A 25 -5.80 14.84 2.76
CA GLY A 25 -4.89 14.93 3.90
C GLY A 25 -3.42 14.96 3.47
N LEU A 26 -3.02 14.08 2.55
CA LEU A 26 -1.66 14.07 2.02
C LEU A 26 -1.33 15.35 1.27
N LEU A 27 -2.25 15.87 0.44
CA LEU A 27 -2.08 17.15 -0.25
C LEU A 27 -1.87 18.30 0.73
N LEU A 28 -2.68 18.36 1.80
CA LEU A 28 -2.53 19.36 2.85
C LEU A 28 -1.15 19.26 3.52
N GLN A 29 -0.71 18.05 3.84
CA GLN A 29 0.60 17.82 4.46
C GLN A 29 1.76 18.18 3.55
N GLY A 30 1.70 17.77 2.27
CA GLY A 30 2.72 18.10 1.26
C GLY A 30 2.81 19.61 1.01
N TYR A 31 1.67 20.29 0.97
CA TYR A 31 1.65 21.74 0.90
C TYR A 31 2.29 22.38 2.15
N ALA A 32 1.86 21.98 3.34
CA ALA A 32 2.32 22.56 4.61
C ALA A 32 3.83 22.38 4.87
N HIS A 33 4.42 21.28 4.40
CA HIS A 33 5.82 20.94 4.64
C HIS A 33 6.74 21.24 3.44
N GLY A 34 6.34 22.17 2.57
CA GLY A 34 7.26 22.76 1.60
C GLY A 34 7.52 21.93 0.33
N ALA A 35 6.96 20.72 0.19
CA ALA A 35 7.14 19.86 -0.99
C ALA A 35 6.70 20.51 -2.32
N VAL A 36 5.70 21.40 -2.27
CA VAL A 36 5.27 22.29 -3.38
C VAL A 36 5.17 23.75 -2.93
N GLY A 37 5.27 23.98 -1.61
CA GLY A 37 5.06 25.26 -0.95
C GLY A 37 6.32 26.13 -0.88
N GLU A 38 7.48 25.56 -0.55
CA GLU A 38 8.73 26.33 -0.50
C GLU A 38 9.14 26.71 -1.92
N SER A 39 9.49 27.98 -2.12
CA SER A 39 10.09 28.42 -3.38
C SER A 39 11.57 28.69 -3.14
N PRO A 40 12.48 28.16 -3.97
CA PRO A 40 13.91 28.46 -3.84
C PRO A 40 14.12 29.97 -3.85
N GLN A 41 15.07 30.45 -3.06
CA GLN A 41 15.54 31.82 -3.18
C GLN A 41 16.08 32.02 -4.61
N HIS A 42 15.51 32.99 -5.34
CA HIS A 42 16.00 33.36 -6.65
C HIS A 42 16.98 34.53 -6.52
N ASP A 43 18.08 34.49 -7.29
CA ASP A 43 19.10 35.55 -7.29
C ASP A 43 18.56 36.79 -8.00
N HIS A 44 18.25 37.84 -7.24
CA HIS A 44 17.54 39.04 -7.73
C HIS A 44 18.44 40.26 -7.94
N THR A 45 19.73 40.04 -8.12
CA THR A 45 20.75 41.09 -8.38
C THR A 45 20.46 41.95 -9.62
N GLY A 46 19.55 41.54 -10.50
CA GLY A 46 19.13 42.30 -11.70
C GLY A 46 17.84 43.14 -11.58
N GLY A 47 17.16 43.17 -10.44
CA GLY A 47 15.81 43.73 -10.30
C GLY A 47 15.69 45.26 -10.11
N GLY A 48 16.81 45.97 -9.98
CA GLY A 48 16.84 47.38 -9.58
C GLY A 48 16.49 47.60 -8.09
N ALA A 49 17.03 48.67 -7.50
CA ALA A 49 16.80 48.99 -6.09
C ALA A 49 15.36 49.50 -5.85
N ALA A 50 14.84 49.27 -4.64
CA ALA A 50 13.61 49.90 -4.18
C ALA A 50 13.78 51.45 -4.09
N PRO A 51 12.67 52.22 -4.04
CA PRO A 51 12.76 53.67 -3.90
C PRO A 51 13.56 54.07 -2.65
N ALA A 52 14.41 55.10 -2.77
CA ALA A 52 15.27 55.59 -1.67
C ALA A 52 14.48 55.88 -0.37
N ALA A 53 13.25 56.38 -0.50
CA ALA A 53 12.35 56.62 0.62
C ALA A 53 12.01 55.35 1.45
N ALA A 54 12.14 54.16 0.87
CA ALA A 54 11.95 52.88 1.54
C ALA A 54 13.28 52.27 2.03
N THR A 55 14.41 52.55 1.38
CA THR A 55 15.72 51.94 1.70
C THR A 55 16.53 52.72 2.73
N ASP A 56 16.35 54.05 2.81
CA ASP A 56 17.13 54.93 3.69
C ASP A 56 16.55 55.04 5.12
N GLY A 57 15.42 54.38 5.32
CA GLY A 57 14.63 54.38 6.55
C GLY A 57 15.13 53.44 7.65
N GLY A 58 14.34 53.34 8.72
CA GLY A 58 14.50 52.32 9.75
C GLY A 58 13.94 50.95 9.35
N PRO A 59 14.27 49.89 10.12
CA PRO A 59 13.95 48.50 9.78
C PRO A 59 12.47 48.12 9.93
N VAL A 60 11.65 48.96 10.56
CA VAL A 60 10.19 48.75 10.66
C VAL A 60 9.50 49.70 9.71
N LEU A 61 8.90 49.18 8.64
CA LEU A 61 8.31 49.97 7.55
C LEU A 61 6.79 49.85 7.50
N ASN A 62 6.13 51.00 7.38
CA ASN A 62 4.75 51.11 6.95
C ASN A 62 4.69 51.57 5.49
N LEU A 63 4.19 50.70 4.62
CA LEU A 63 4.11 50.92 3.17
C LEU A 63 2.67 51.04 2.65
N SER A 64 1.69 51.23 3.55
CA SER A 64 0.27 51.32 3.17
C SER A 64 -0.11 52.65 2.53
N GLY A 65 0.62 53.73 2.85
CA GLY A 65 0.40 55.08 2.32
C GLY A 65 1.11 55.36 0.99
N GLU A 66 0.96 56.60 0.50
CA GLU A 66 1.64 57.06 -0.73
C GLU A 66 3.16 57.18 -0.55
N ARG A 67 3.62 57.52 0.67
CA ARG A 67 5.03 57.60 1.03
C ARG A 67 5.38 56.56 2.11
N PRO A 68 6.47 55.79 1.94
CA PRO A 68 6.98 54.89 2.97
C PRO A 68 7.27 55.65 4.27
N GLN A 69 6.83 55.09 5.40
CA GLN A 69 7.23 55.55 6.73
C GLN A 69 8.04 54.46 7.40
N SER A 70 9.04 54.84 8.19
CA SER A 70 9.88 53.86 8.89
C SER A 70 10.27 54.33 10.29
N VAL A 71 10.57 53.37 11.16
CA VAL A 71 10.92 53.60 12.56
C VAL A 71 12.24 52.89 12.90
N ARG A 72 13.12 53.58 13.64
CA ARG A 72 14.39 53.04 14.17
C ARG A 72 14.26 52.71 15.66
N MET A 73 15.07 51.77 16.14
CA MET A 73 15.13 51.47 17.56
C MET A 73 15.72 52.65 18.35
N PRO A 74 15.20 52.93 19.56
CA PRO A 74 15.82 53.90 20.46
C PRO A 74 17.26 53.52 20.82
N PRO A 75 18.12 54.50 21.18
CA PRO A 75 19.47 54.20 21.67
C PRO A 75 19.47 53.15 22.79
N ARG A 76 20.48 52.28 22.78
CA ARG A 76 20.67 51.16 23.72
C ARG A 76 19.46 50.22 23.86
N THR A 77 18.60 50.13 22.84
CA THR A 77 17.46 49.20 22.81
C THR A 77 17.63 48.21 21.67
N ILE A 78 17.60 46.92 21.98
CA ILE A 78 17.72 45.83 21.00
C ILE A 78 16.39 45.09 20.93
N ALA A 79 15.85 44.98 19.72
CA ALA A 79 14.75 44.07 19.42
C ALA A 79 15.34 42.80 18.80
N LEU A 80 15.38 41.73 19.59
CA LEU A 80 15.79 40.41 19.10
C LEU A 80 14.64 39.80 18.30
N THR A 81 14.94 39.33 17.10
CA THR A 81 13.97 38.68 16.23
C THR A 81 14.44 37.30 15.83
N PHE A 82 13.52 36.33 15.84
CA PHE A 82 13.79 34.93 15.49
C PHE A 82 12.91 34.49 14.33
N ASP A 83 13.52 33.99 13.27
CA ASP A 83 12.83 33.57 12.06
C ASP A 83 12.84 32.03 11.91
N ASP A 84 11.94 31.53 11.05
CA ASP A 84 11.71 30.13 10.67
C ASP A 84 10.98 29.22 11.68
N GLY A 85 10.80 29.65 12.92
CA GLY A 85 10.17 28.85 13.96
C GLY A 85 8.65 28.70 13.82
N PRO A 86 8.00 28.02 14.79
CA PRO A 86 8.61 27.35 15.93
C PRO A 86 9.18 25.96 15.57
N ASP A 87 10.34 25.63 16.13
CA ASP A 87 10.95 24.31 16.10
C ASP A 87 10.82 23.61 17.47
N PRO A 88 10.41 22.33 17.53
CA PRO A 88 10.14 21.64 18.79
C PRO A 88 11.41 21.38 19.64
N ARG A 89 12.60 21.48 19.06
CA ARG A 89 13.88 21.30 19.75
C ARG A 89 14.52 22.64 20.13
N TRP A 90 14.53 23.62 19.23
CA TRP A 90 15.33 24.84 19.41
C TRP A 90 14.55 26.01 20.01
N THR A 91 13.32 26.28 19.57
CA THR A 91 12.49 27.37 20.12
C THR A 91 12.33 27.27 21.64
N PRO A 92 12.08 26.09 22.26
CA PRO A 92 12.03 25.98 23.73
C PRO A 92 13.30 26.44 24.43
N GLN A 93 14.47 26.10 23.88
CA GLN A 93 15.76 26.47 24.46
C GLN A 93 16.02 27.98 24.37
N ILE A 94 15.64 28.60 23.26
CA ILE A 94 15.71 30.06 23.09
C ILE A 94 14.78 30.77 24.08
N LEU A 95 13.53 30.31 24.21
CA LEU A 95 12.59 30.83 25.20
C LEU A 95 13.13 30.71 26.64
N ASP A 96 13.77 29.57 26.97
CA ASP A 96 14.42 29.39 28.27
C ASP A 96 15.59 30.36 28.51
N VAL A 97 16.39 30.65 27.49
CA VAL A 97 17.45 31.67 27.58
C VAL A 97 16.84 33.05 27.81
N LEU A 98 15.86 33.46 27.00
CA LEU A 98 15.18 34.75 27.13
C LEU A 98 14.57 34.93 28.53
N ARG A 99 13.88 33.90 29.03
CA ARG A 99 13.29 33.88 30.37
C ARG A 99 14.34 34.04 31.48
N ARG A 100 15.48 33.34 31.39
CA ARG A 100 16.59 33.47 32.37
C ARG A 100 17.13 34.90 32.45
N HIS A 101 17.20 35.57 31.31
CA HIS A 101 17.70 36.95 31.22
C HIS A 101 16.61 38.02 31.36
N ARG A 102 15.35 37.64 31.61
CA ARG A 102 14.19 38.55 31.63
C ARG A 102 14.10 39.43 30.38
N ALA A 103 14.46 38.85 29.24
CA ALA A 103 14.41 39.49 27.93
C ALA A 103 13.16 39.03 27.17
N HIS A 104 12.67 39.89 26.29
CA HIS A 104 11.58 39.56 25.37
C HIS A 104 12.05 39.76 23.93
N ALA A 105 11.53 38.93 23.02
CA ALA A 105 11.86 38.93 21.60
C ALA A 105 10.59 38.88 20.72
N THR A 106 10.74 39.09 19.42
CA THR A 106 9.68 38.91 18.43
C THR A 106 9.98 37.71 17.53
N PHE A 107 9.09 36.72 17.45
CA PHE A 107 9.27 35.51 16.65
C PHE A 107 8.46 35.63 15.35
N PHE A 108 9.13 35.62 14.21
CA PHE A 108 8.51 35.53 12.89
C PHE A 108 8.31 34.07 12.52
N VAL A 109 7.09 33.58 12.76
CA VAL A 109 6.80 32.15 12.64
C VAL A 109 6.31 31.79 11.24
N VAL A 110 6.74 30.62 10.79
CA VAL A 110 6.18 29.96 9.62
C VAL A 110 4.83 29.35 10.01
N GLY A 111 3.77 29.72 9.30
CA GLY A 111 2.39 29.37 9.65
C GLY A 111 2.14 27.86 9.74
N ALA A 112 2.72 27.06 8.85
CA ALA A 112 2.63 25.60 8.92
C ALA A 112 3.25 25.05 10.22
N ARG A 113 4.42 25.56 10.63
CA ARG A 113 5.08 25.15 11.89
C ARG A 113 4.31 25.61 13.12
N ALA A 114 3.71 26.80 13.05
CA ALA A 114 2.80 27.29 14.09
C ALA A 114 1.58 26.36 14.25
N ALA A 115 1.06 25.80 13.15
CA ALA A 115 -0.02 24.82 13.17
C ALA A 115 0.43 23.44 13.71
N ASP A 116 1.67 23.01 13.44
CA ASP A 116 2.21 21.76 13.99
C ASP A 116 2.55 21.87 15.48
N HIS A 117 3.01 23.04 15.92
CA HIS A 117 3.49 23.29 17.28
C HIS A 117 2.76 24.45 17.98
N PRO A 118 1.41 24.43 18.08
CA PRO A 118 0.64 25.56 18.62
C PRO A 118 0.94 25.82 20.10
N GLY A 119 1.41 24.80 20.82
CA GLY A 119 1.86 24.95 22.21
C GLY A 119 3.04 25.89 22.38
N LEU A 120 3.95 25.96 21.40
CA LEU A 120 5.12 26.84 21.44
C LEU A 120 4.75 28.29 21.14
N VAL A 121 3.83 28.52 20.21
CA VAL A 121 3.28 29.87 19.95
C VAL A 121 2.61 30.42 21.21
N ARG A 122 1.77 29.61 21.88
CA ARG A 122 1.15 30.00 23.16
C ARG A 122 2.18 30.23 24.26
N ARG A 123 3.24 29.43 24.31
CA ARG A 123 4.32 29.60 25.29
C ARG A 123 5.04 30.93 25.07
N ALA A 124 5.45 31.24 23.84
CA ALA A 124 6.12 32.49 23.50
C ALA A 124 5.31 33.72 23.94
N LEU A 125 4.02 33.76 23.60
CA LEU A 125 3.10 34.85 23.99
C LEU A 125 2.93 34.94 25.53
N ARG A 126 2.72 33.81 26.21
CA ARG A 126 2.59 33.79 27.68
C ARG A 126 3.85 34.27 28.41
N GLU A 127 5.02 34.07 27.81
CA GLU A 127 6.31 34.52 28.35
C GLU A 127 6.64 35.97 27.94
N GLY A 128 5.69 36.71 27.36
CA GLY A 128 5.81 38.13 27.02
C GLY A 128 6.52 38.42 25.70
N ASN A 129 6.73 37.39 24.87
CA ASN A 129 7.28 37.56 23.53
C ASN A 129 6.18 37.88 22.52
N GLU A 130 6.56 38.45 21.40
CA GLU A 130 5.66 38.87 20.33
C GLU A 130 5.74 37.92 19.13
N ILE A 131 4.67 37.83 18.35
CA ILE A 131 4.60 36.97 17.15
C ILE A 131 4.42 37.83 15.89
N GLY A 132 5.25 37.57 14.88
CA GLY A 132 5.13 38.05 13.51
C GLY A 132 4.89 36.90 12.52
N SER A 133 4.47 37.25 11.31
CA SER A 133 4.29 36.30 10.20
C SER A 133 5.58 36.15 9.42
N HIS A 134 5.95 34.91 9.09
CA HIS A 134 6.99 34.58 8.12
C HIS A 134 6.44 33.76 6.94
N THR A 135 5.18 34.05 6.55
CA THR A 135 4.37 33.27 5.58
C THR A 135 4.03 31.86 6.06
N TYR A 136 3.21 31.11 5.31
CA TYR A 136 2.71 29.80 5.76
C TYR A 136 3.71 28.70 5.44
N THR A 137 4.32 28.74 4.26
CA THR A 137 5.25 27.74 3.72
C THR A 137 6.63 28.31 3.38
N HIS A 138 7.00 29.48 3.93
CA HIS A 138 8.30 30.12 3.70
C HIS A 138 8.55 30.43 2.20
N ILE A 139 7.60 31.10 1.56
CA ILE A 139 7.70 31.43 0.13
C ILE A 139 8.61 32.64 -0.14
N ASP A 140 9.32 32.63 -1.26
CA ASP A 140 9.83 33.88 -1.84
C ASP A 140 8.65 34.72 -2.34
N MET A 141 8.29 35.75 -1.57
CA MET A 141 7.20 36.66 -1.89
C MET A 141 7.51 37.53 -3.12
N ALA A 142 8.78 37.86 -3.36
CA ALA A 142 9.18 38.74 -4.45
C ALA A 142 8.99 38.08 -5.83
N GLY A 143 9.23 36.77 -5.92
CA GLY A 143 8.97 35.95 -7.10
C GLY A 143 7.53 35.42 -7.22
N SER A 144 6.67 35.68 -6.24
CA SER A 144 5.34 35.06 -6.16
C SER A 144 4.22 35.96 -6.69
N PRO A 145 3.19 35.38 -7.35
CA PRO A 145 2.02 36.15 -7.77
C PRO A 145 1.17 36.58 -6.56
N ALA A 146 0.47 37.71 -6.67
CA ALA A 146 -0.29 38.33 -5.58
C ALA A 146 -1.33 37.39 -4.93
N TRP A 147 -1.97 36.50 -5.70
CA TRP A 147 -2.92 35.53 -5.15
C TRP A 147 -2.24 34.55 -4.19
N ARG A 148 -0.99 34.14 -4.46
CA ARG A 148 -0.21 33.23 -3.61
C ARG A 148 0.22 33.94 -2.33
N ILE A 149 0.67 35.18 -2.43
CA ILE A 149 0.99 36.02 -1.27
C ILE A 149 -0.22 36.15 -0.35
N ARG A 150 -1.41 36.46 -0.90
CA ARG A 150 -2.66 36.56 -0.11
C ARG A 150 -3.04 35.23 0.55
N LEU A 151 -2.86 34.11 -0.15
CA LEU A 151 -3.11 32.78 0.38
C LEU A 151 -2.19 32.48 1.58
N GLU A 152 -0.88 32.68 1.40
CA GLU A 152 0.16 32.42 2.41
C GLU A 152 -0.04 33.25 3.68
N LEU A 153 -0.27 34.56 3.52
CA LEU A 153 -0.55 35.45 4.64
C LEU A 153 -1.89 35.10 5.30
N GLY A 154 -2.92 34.78 4.53
CA GLY A 154 -4.22 34.38 5.05
C GLY A 154 -4.20 33.05 5.82
N LEU A 155 -3.47 32.05 5.33
CA LEU A 155 -3.28 30.78 6.02
C LEU A 155 -2.48 30.96 7.32
N THR A 156 -1.44 31.80 7.31
CA THR A 156 -0.65 32.12 8.52
C THR A 156 -1.53 32.76 9.58
N GLN A 157 -2.40 33.71 9.20
CA GLN A 157 -3.35 34.31 10.15
C GLN A 157 -4.33 33.31 10.74
N ARG A 158 -4.83 32.36 9.94
CA ARG A 158 -5.70 31.27 10.43
C ARG A 158 -4.93 30.32 11.36
N ALA A 159 -3.69 29.98 11.03
CA ALA A 159 -2.84 29.15 11.88
C ALA A 159 -2.62 29.79 13.25
N LEU A 160 -2.29 31.09 13.30
CA LEU A 160 -2.12 31.83 14.55
C LEU A 160 -3.44 31.95 15.34
N ALA A 161 -4.56 32.17 14.64
CA ALA A 161 -5.88 32.22 15.27
C ALA A 161 -6.27 30.87 15.90
N GLY A 162 -5.95 29.76 15.25
CA GLY A 162 -6.16 28.42 15.81
C GLY A 162 -5.15 28.04 16.89
N ALA A 163 -3.88 28.41 16.71
CA ALA A 163 -2.80 28.03 17.61
C ALA A 163 -2.86 28.76 18.95
N ALA A 164 -3.09 30.08 18.92
CA ALA A 164 -3.01 30.94 20.09
C ALA A 164 -4.16 31.95 20.22
N GLY A 165 -5.12 31.95 19.30
CA GLY A 165 -6.26 32.87 19.37
C GLY A 165 -5.94 34.30 18.98
N VAL A 166 -4.86 34.53 18.22
CA VAL A 166 -4.37 35.85 17.84
C VAL A 166 -4.19 36.00 16.33
N HIS A 167 -4.21 37.25 15.87
CA HIS A 167 -3.71 37.71 14.57
C HIS A 167 -2.45 38.53 14.78
N THR A 168 -1.57 38.60 13.79
CA THR A 168 -0.39 39.49 13.84
C THR A 168 -0.45 40.60 12.81
N ARG A 169 0.13 41.76 13.10
CA ARG A 169 0.34 42.86 12.15
C ARG A 169 1.77 42.91 11.61
N LEU A 170 2.69 42.09 12.13
CA LEU A 170 4.07 42.12 11.69
C LEU A 170 4.30 41.06 10.61
N LEU A 171 5.07 41.42 9.60
CA LEU A 171 5.53 40.52 8.55
C LEU A 171 7.03 40.69 8.38
N ARG A 172 7.76 39.58 8.38
CA ARG A 172 9.08 39.51 7.77
C ARG A 172 8.97 38.66 6.52
N MET A 173 9.36 39.21 5.37
CA MET A 173 9.36 38.44 4.14
C MET A 173 10.51 37.42 4.18
N PRO A 174 10.27 36.15 3.82
CA PRO A 174 11.34 35.18 3.62
C PRO A 174 12.39 35.71 2.65
N TYR A 175 13.64 35.36 2.90
CA TYR A 175 14.83 35.76 2.12
C TYR A 175 15.15 37.27 2.08
N SER A 176 14.43 38.10 2.84
CA SER A 176 14.74 39.53 2.98
C SER A 176 15.56 39.81 4.25
N SER A 177 16.62 40.60 4.13
CA SER A 177 17.53 40.93 5.23
C SER A 177 17.52 42.44 5.55
N LEU A 178 18.46 43.20 5.00
CA LEU A 178 18.71 44.60 5.30
C LEU A 178 17.79 45.53 4.52
N THR A 179 17.36 46.62 5.16
CA THR A 179 16.43 47.58 4.53
C THR A 179 17.06 48.27 3.32
N ALA A 180 18.36 48.53 3.38
CA ALA A 180 19.12 49.16 2.31
C ALA A 180 19.29 48.25 1.07
N GLU A 181 19.11 46.94 1.23
CA GLU A 181 19.30 45.94 0.15
C GLU A 181 17.97 45.58 -0.53
N MET A 182 16.86 46.21 -0.15
CA MET A 182 15.54 45.91 -0.69
C MET A 182 15.47 46.19 -2.19
N SER A 183 15.12 45.15 -2.95
CA SER A 183 14.90 45.19 -4.39
C SER A 183 13.51 45.72 -4.76
N ALA A 184 13.33 46.18 -6.01
CA ALA A 184 12.02 46.63 -6.49
C ALA A 184 10.93 45.52 -6.47
N PRO A 185 11.22 44.24 -6.80
CA PRO A 185 10.28 43.14 -6.60
C PRO A 185 9.86 42.95 -5.14
N GLU A 186 10.80 42.96 -4.19
CA GLU A 186 10.50 42.86 -2.76
C GLU A 186 9.64 44.03 -2.28
N TYR A 187 9.95 45.24 -2.72
CA TYR A 187 9.15 46.42 -2.41
C TYR A 187 7.69 46.29 -2.90
N ARG A 188 7.47 45.76 -4.10
CA ARG A 188 6.12 45.50 -4.63
C ARG A 188 5.37 44.46 -3.80
N ALA A 189 6.04 43.37 -3.41
CA ALA A 189 5.46 42.34 -2.55
C ALA A 189 5.12 42.88 -1.15
N ALA A 190 6.03 43.68 -0.58
CA ALA A 190 5.82 44.33 0.71
C ALA A 190 4.65 45.32 0.68
N ARG A 191 4.48 46.09 -0.41
CA ARG A 191 3.31 46.96 -0.58
C ARG A 191 2.00 46.18 -0.67
N GLU A 192 2.00 45.02 -1.32
CA GLU A 192 0.81 44.15 -1.35
C GLU A 192 0.47 43.65 0.07
N ALA A 193 1.47 43.23 0.84
CA ALA A 193 1.26 42.87 2.24
C ALA A 193 0.77 44.06 3.10
N ALA A 194 1.31 45.26 2.87
CA ALA A 194 0.90 46.47 3.60
C ALA A 194 -0.57 46.84 3.34
N ARG A 195 -1.10 46.60 2.13
CA ARG A 195 -2.53 46.74 1.83
C ARG A 195 -3.41 45.78 2.62
N LEU A 196 -2.86 44.64 3.06
CA LEU A 196 -3.53 43.68 3.94
C LEU A 196 -3.38 44.03 5.43
N GLY A 197 -2.76 45.18 5.74
CA GLY A 197 -2.59 45.68 7.12
C GLY A 197 -1.31 45.22 7.82
N TYR A 198 -0.33 44.68 7.09
CA TYR A 198 0.96 44.33 7.66
C TYR A 198 1.94 45.51 7.72
N LEU A 199 2.71 45.57 8.79
CA LEU A 199 3.97 46.31 8.87
C LEU A 199 5.11 45.38 8.49
N LEU A 200 5.94 45.84 7.57
CA LEU A 200 7.13 45.09 7.16
C LEU A 200 8.23 45.29 8.20
N VAL A 201 8.89 44.19 8.58
CA VAL A 201 10.04 44.20 9.49
C VAL A 201 11.24 43.59 8.78
N SER A 202 12.20 44.46 8.48
CA SER A 202 13.55 44.16 8.04
C SER A 202 14.50 44.12 9.25
N THR A 203 15.82 44.08 9.04
CA THR A 203 16.81 44.05 10.11
C THR A 203 17.87 45.15 9.93
N ASP A 204 18.44 45.63 11.04
CA ASP A 204 19.65 46.44 11.02
C ASP A 204 20.91 45.55 11.03
N ARG A 205 20.79 44.34 11.59
CA ARG A 205 21.88 43.39 11.82
C ARG A 205 21.41 41.96 11.55
N ASP A 206 21.89 41.40 10.46
CA ASP A 206 21.84 39.96 10.22
C ASP A 206 23.03 39.29 10.90
N THR A 207 22.78 38.20 11.62
CA THR A 207 23.83 37.44 12.31
C THR A 207 24.39 36.29 11.49
N ASP A 208 23.75 35.95 10.37
CA ASP A 208 24.05 34.77 9.56
C ASP A 208 24.13 33.47 10.38
N ASP A 209 23.44 33.41 11.52
CA ASP A 209 23.53 32.29 12.47
C ASP A 209 23.06 30.97 11.85
N TRP A 210 22.13 31.03 10.89
CA TRP A 210 21.71 29.91 10.06
C TRP A 210 22.88 29.21 9.34
N ARG A 211 23.91 29.96 8.92
CA ARG A 211 25.15 29.42 8.31
C ARG A 211 26.09 28.74 9.30
N ARG A 212 25.83 28.89 10.62
CA ARG A 212 26.63 28.36 11.73
C ARG A 212 28.08 28.89 11.74
N PRO A 213 28.30 30.23 11.70
CA PRO A 213 29.62 30.83 11.55
C PRO A 213 30.51 30.81 12.81
N GLY A 214 30.00 30.28 13.92
CA GLY A 214 30.63 30.26 15.24
C GLY A 214 30.02 31.26 16.21
N VAL A 215 29.96 30.89 17.51
CA VAL A 215 29.32 31.69 18.57
C VAL A 215 29.87 33.12 18.64
N ALA A 216 31.19 33.29 18.63
CA ALA A 216 31.82 34.61 18.72
C ALA A 216 31.44 35.53 17.54
N ARG A 217 31.33 34.97 16.33
CA ARG A 217 30.95 35.72 15.13
C ARG A 217 29.49 36.18 15.18
N ILE A 218 28.59 35.30 15.67
CA ILE A 218 27.18 35.63 15.88
C ILE A 218 27.05 36.78 16.88
N VAL A 219 27.75 36.71 18.02
CA VAL A 219 27.73 37.79 19.03
C VAL A 219 28.29 39.11 18.46
N GLN A 220 29.38 39.04 17.70
CA GLN A 220 29.97 40.21 17.07
C GLN A 220 29.01 40.89 16.07
N ALA A 221 28.37 40.10 15.20
CA ALA A 221 27.41 40.61 14.21
C ALA A 221 26.17 41.23 14.89
N ALA A 222 25.68 40.59 15.95
CA ALA A 222 24.54 41.04 16.74
C ALA A 222 24.80 42.33 17.54
N THR A 223 26.05 42.72 17.78
CA THR A 223 26.39 43.82 18.70
C THR A 223 26.35 45.19 17.99
N PRO A 224 25.40 46.09 18.29
CA PRO A 224 25.37 47.43 17.71
C PRO A 224 26.56 48.29 18.14
N ARG A 225 27.00 49.22 17.28
CA ARG A 225 28.13 50.12 17.54
C ARG A 225 27.66 51.38 18.26
N ASN A 226 28.53 51.99 19.07
CA ASN A 226 28.36 53.33 19.64
C ASN A 226 27.04 53.55 20.42
N GLY A 227 26.50 52.53 21.09
CA GLY A 227 25.26 52.67 21.86
C GLY A 227 23.98 52.76 21.01
N ALA A 228 24.05 52.53 19.71
CA ALA A 228 22.87 52.52 18.83
C ALA A 228 21.90 51.40 19.22
N GLY A 229 20.60 51.63 19.04
CA GLY A 229 19.62 50.56 19.03
C GLY A 229 19.66 49.77 17.73
N ALA A 230 19.15 48.54 17.73
CA ALA A 230 19.09 47.71 16.52
C ALA A 230 17.97 46.66 16.58
N VAL A 231 17.39 46.36 15.43
CA VAL A 231 16.71 45.09 15.18
C VAL A 231 17.77 44.06 14.80
N VAL A 232 17.85 42.97 15.56
CA VAL A 232 18.86 41.92 15.39
C VAL A 232 18.17 40.62 15.02
N MET A 233 18.53 40.07 13.85
CA MET A 233 17.94 38.86 13.29
C MET A 233 18.76 37.61 13.62
N MET A 234 18.07 36.60 14.13
CA MET A 234 18.55 35.25 14.41
C MET A 234 17.51 34.23 13.96
N HIS A 235 17.82 32.94 14.01
CA HIS A 235 16.90 31.87 13.59
C HIS A 235 16.65 30.87 14.72
N ASP A 236 15.39 30.51 14.96
CA ASP A 236 15.01 29.46 15.91
C ASP A 236 14.69 28.11 15.24
N ALA A 237 14.99 27.99 13.95
CA ALA A 237 14.72 26.84 13.09
C ALA A 237 15.77 26.71 11.96
N GLY A 238 15.49 25.96 10.88
CA GLY A 238 16.41 25.86 9.73
C GLY A 238 17.67 25.02 9.99
N GLY A 239 17.56 23.93 10.76
CA GLY A 239 18.67 23.01 11.05
C GLY A 239 19.21 23.13 12.49
N ASP A 240 20.49 22.82 12.70
CA ASP A 240 21.11 22.85 14.03
C ASP A 240 21.37 24.27 14.55
N ARG A 241 20.62 24.70 15.57
CA ARG A 241 20.71 26.03 16.21
C ARG A 241 21.53 26.07 17.51
N ALA A 242 22.34 25.06 17.81
CA ALA A 242 23.14 25.04 19.04
C ALA A 242 24.11 26.24 19.20
N GLN A 243 24.59 26.82 18.09
CA GLN A 243 25.42 28.03 18.14
C GLN A 243 24.59 29.27 18.46
N THR A 244 23.38 29.40 17.87
CA THR A 244 22.44 30.49 18.15
C THR A 244 22.07 30.55 19.62
N VAL A 245 21.69 29.41 20.22
CA VAL A 245 21.32 29.33 21.65
C VAL A 245 22.45 29.80 22.56
N ARG A 246 23.69 29.37 22.30
CA ARG A 246 24.88 29.78 23.10
C ARG A 246 25.25 31.25 22.88
N ALA A 247 25.15 31.73 21.63
CA ALA A 247 25.42 33.12 21.30
C ALA A 247 24.41 34.05 21.95
N LEU A 248 23.13 33.67 21.98
CA LEU A 248 22.07 34.42 22.64
C LEU A 248 22.36 34.63 24.13
N ASP A 249 22.74 33.56 24.85
CA ASP A 249 23.07 33.64 26.28
C ASP A 249 24.26 34.57 26.54
N THR A 250 25.29 34.47 25.69
CA THR A 250 26.49 35.33 25.74
C THR A 250 26.15 36.79 25.43
N LEU A 251 25.32 37.03 24.41
CA LEU A 251 24.90 38.35 23.96
C LEU A 251 24.09 39.08 25.04
N LEU A 252 23.09 38.41 25.61
CA LEU A 252 22.24 38.98 26.67
C LEU A 252 23.08 39.35 27.88
N THR A 253 23.94 38.44 28.35
CA THR A 253 24.86 38.70 29.47
C THR A 253 25.75 39.91 29.21
N GLY A 254 26.44 39.92 28.07
CA GLY A 254 27.45 40.93 27.75
C GLY A 254 26.87 42.31 27.47
N LEU A 255 25.71 42.40 26.82
CA LEU A 255 25.10 43.69 26.47
C LEU A 255 24.23 44.26 27.58
N SER A 256 23.58 43.43 28.40
CA SER A 256 22.91 43.92 29.62
C SER A 256 23.91 44.56 30.58
N ALA A 257 25.12 43.99 30.73
CA ALA A 257 26.20 44.61 31.49
C ALA A 257 26.66 45.97 30.93
N LYS A 258 26.47 46.20 29.61
CA LYS A 258 26.74 47.48 28.93
C LYS A 258 25.53 48.43 28.93
N GLY A 259 24.44 48.08 29.61
CA GLY A 259 23.23 48.90 29.75
C GLY A 259 22.30 48.86 28.54
N TYR A 260 22.33 47.81 27.73
CA TYR A 260 21.34 47.58 26.69
C TYR A 260 20.06 46.97 27.26
N ARG A 261 18.90 47.38 26.73
CA ARG A 261 17.59 46.80 27.02
C ARG A 261 17.14 45.90 25.87
N PHE A 262 16.61 44.73 26.21
CA PHE A 262 16.01 43.79 25.26
C PHE A 262 14.49 43.81 25.38
N THR A 263 13.78 43.97 24.27
CA THR A 263 12.31 44.10 24.25
C THR A 263 11.74 43.68 22.90
N THR A 264 10.42 43.50 22.80
CA THR A 264 9.72 43.25 21.53
C THR A 264 9.73 44.48 20.61
N LEU A 265 9.52 44.27 19.31
CA LEU A 265 9.53 45.32 18.29
C LEU A 265 8.49 46.41 18.56
N SER A 266 7.23 46.04 18.82
CA SER A 266 6.17 47.05 19.03
C SER A 266 6.42 47.87 20.30
N ALA A 267 6.94 47.23 21.36
CA ALA A 267 7.29 47.92 22.60
C ALA A 267 8.48 48.89 22.43
N ALA A 268 9.51 48.52 21.65
CA ALA A 268 10.64 49.40 21.34
C ALA A 268 10.23 50.64 20.53
N THR A 269 9.30 50.46 19.58
CA THR A 269 8.86 51.48 18.62
C THR A 269 7.62 52.26 19.07
N ARG A 270 7.02 51.90 20.21
CA ARG A 270 5.74 52.44 20.70
C ARG A 270 4.58 52.25 19.71
N LEU A 271 4.65 51.19 18.90
CA LEU A 271 3.55 50.78 18.04
C LEU A 271 2.49 50.03 18.85
N PRO A 272 1.23 50.00 18.41
CA PRO A 272 0.22 49.12 18.99
C PRO A 272 0.69 47.67 18.96
N ALA A 273 0.25 46.87 19.94
CA ALA A 273 0.58 45.44 20.00
C ALA A 273 0.34 44.77 18.64
N ALA A 274 1.35 44.01 18.21
CA ALA A 274 1.31 43.28 16.96
C ALA A 274 0.30 42.14 17.00
N ASP A 275 0.23 41.44 18.14
CA ASP A 275 -0.68 40.34 18.42
C ASP A 275 -2.03 40.86 18.91
N VAL A 276 -3.06 40.66 18.09
CA VAL A 276 -4.42 41.13 18.32
C VAL A 276 -5.33 39.94 18.53
N SER A 277 -6.26 39.98 19.49
CA SER A 277 -7.19 38.86 19.68
C SER A 277 -7.99 38.58 18.40
N ALA A 278 -7.98 37.33 17.96
CA ALA A 278 -8.78 36.87 16.84
C ALA A 278 -10.28 36.83 17.20
N SER A 279 -11.15 37.00 16.21
CA SER A 279 -12.59 36.83 16.37
C SER A 279 -12.94 35.36 16.63
N THR A 280 -14.13 35.10 17.19
CA THR A 280 -14.59 33.71 17.43
C THR A 280 -14.61 32.88 16.15
N THR A 281 -15.07 33.44 15.03
CA THR A 281 -15.08 32.77 13.73
C THR A 281 -13.67 32.45 13.23
N ALA A 282 -12.72 33.38 13.42
CA ALA A 282 -11.32 33.16 13.07
C ALA A 282 -10.68 32.06 13.93
N LYS A 283 -11.00 31.99 15.24
CA LYS A 283 -10.56 30.92 16.13
C LYS A 283 -11.10 29.56 15.70
N VAL A 284 -12.38 29.46 15.37
CA VAL A 284 -12.99 28.19 14.91
C VAL A 284 -12.36 27.71 13.60
N THR A 285 -12.29 28.58 12.59
CA THR A 285 -11.69 28.24 11.29
C THR A 285 -10.19 27.92 11.40
N GLY A 286 -9.47 28.66 12.23
CA GLY A 286 -8.06 28.39 12.54
C GLY A 286 -7.87 27.07 13.26
N THR A 287 -8.71 26.75 14.24
CA THR A 287 -8.65 25.47 14.97
C THR A 287 -8.88 24.30 14.00
N ALA A 288 -9.87 24.41 13.10
CA ALA A 288 -10.10 23.39 12.08
C ALA A 288 -8.90 23.18 11.15
N LEU A 289 -8.19 24.26 10.77
CA LEU A 289 -6.95 24.15 9.98
C LEU A 289 -5.84 23.44 10.77
N VAL A 290 -5.59 23.87 12.01
CA VAL A 290 -4.56 23.30 12.89
C VAL A 290 -4.82 21.81 13.15
N ASP A 291 -6.04 21.45 13.54
CA ASP A 291 -6.40 20.06 13.81
C ASP A 291 -6.37 19.22 12.53
N GLY A 292 -6.82 19.78 11.40
CA GLY A 292 -6.76 19.13 10.09
C GLY A 292 -5.33 18.82 9.66
N GLN A 293 -4.40 19.77 9.79
CA GLN A 293 -3.00 19.55 9.46
C GLN A 293 -2.34 18.51 10.39
N ARG A 294 -2.59 18.59 11.69
CA ARG A 294 -2.04 17.63 12.66
C ARG A 294 -2.59 16.22 12.44
N ALA A 295 -3.89 16.11 12.13
CA ALA A 295 -4.51 14.84 11.77
C ALA A 295 -3.91 14.27 10.47
N ALA A 296 -3.68 15.11 9.46
CA ALA A 296 -2.99 14.73 8.23
C ALA A 296 -1.57 14.20 8.52
N GLY A 297 -0.77 14.95 9.31
CA GLY A 297 0.57 14.55 9.74
C GLY A 297 0.60 13.20 10.45
N TRP A 298 -0.32 12.99 11.40
CA TRP A 298 -0.47 11.70 12.08
C TRP A 298 -0.85 10.57 11.12
N LEU A 299 -1.81 10.81 10.22
CA LEU A 299 -2.24 9.83 9.22
C LEU A 299 -1.06 9.41 8.33
N ALA A 300 -0.29 10.37 7.79
CA ALA A 300 0.85 10.02 6.96
C ALA A 300 1.94 9.26 7.73
N GLY A 301 2.22 9.62 8.98
CA GLY A 301 3.15 8.88 9.84
C GLY A 301 2.69 7.44 10.12
N ALA A 302 1.39 7.26 10.39
CA ALA A 302 0.78 5.94 10.57
C ALA A 302 0.88 5.09 9.30
N PHE A 303 0.56 5.68 8.13
CA PHE A 303 0.70 4.99 6.85
C PHE A 303 2.15 4.68 6.48
N ALA A 304 3.09 5.59 6.74
CA ALA A 304 4.52 5.32 6.53
C ALA A 304 5.00 4.11 7.36
N THR A 305 4.59 4.05 8.64
CA THR A 305 4.87 2.90 9.51
C THR A 305 4.25 1.62 8.98
N LEU A 306 2.98 1.68 8.57
CA LEU A 306 2.27 0.54 8.01
C LEU A 306 2.90 0.05 6.69
N PHE A 307 3.36 0.95 5.83
CA PHE A 307 4.09 0.59 4.62
C PHE A 307 5.44 -0.03 4.93
N ALA A 308 6.17 0.45 5.93
CA ALA A 308 7.40 -0.18 6.37
C ALA A 308 7.14 -1.63 6.82
N VAL A 309 6.08 -1.86 7.61
CA VAL A 309 5.66 -3.22 8.01
C VAL A 309 5.27 -4.06 6.80
N ALA A 310 4.45 -3.53 5.90
CA ALA A 310 4.02 -4.23 4.68
C ALA A 310 5.20 -4.60 3.77
N ALA A 311 6.17 -3.69 3.62
CA ALA A 311 7.39 -3.88 2.85
C ALA A 311 8.27 -4.97 3.47
N VAL A 312 8.45 -4.95 4.80
CA VAL A 312 9.19 -5.99 5.53
C VAL A 312 8.51 -7.35 5.37
N LEU A 313 7.19 -7.45 5.58
CA LEU A 313 6.44 -8.70 5.41
C LEU A 313 6.53 -9.24 3.98
N THR A 314 6.41 -8.36 2.99
CA THR A 314 6.53 -8.75 1.58
C THR A 314 7.95 -9.18 1.23
N GLY A 315 8.96 -8.47 1.73
CA GLY A 315 10.37 -8.84 1.57
C GLY A 315 10.69 -10.20 2.19
N LEU A 316 10.23 -10.43 3.44
CA LEU A 316 10.36 -11.72 4.12
C LEU A 316 9.69 -12.85 3.33
N ARG A 317 8.48 -12.62 2.79
CA ARG A 317 7.80 -13.58 1.91
C ARG A 317 8.60 -13.87 0.64
N LEU A 318 9.08 -12.83 -0.05
CA LEU A 318 9.87 -12.96 -1.28
C LEU A 318 11.18 -13.73 -1.05
N LEU A 319 11.77 -13.64 0.14
CA LEU A 319 12.93 -14.43 0.54
C LEU A 319 12.55 -15.86 0.93
N ALA A 320 11.44 -16.05 1.66
CA ALA A 320 11.01 -17.36 2.15
C ALA A 320 10.57 -18.30 1.01
N LEU A 321 9.81 -17.80 0.03
CA LEU A 321 9.30 -18.62 -1.08
C LEU A 321 10.37 -19.41 -1.84
N PRO A 322 11.48 -18.81 -2.33
CA PRO A 322 12.52 -19.58 -3.00
C PRO A 322 13.26 -20.52 -2.06
N ILE A 323 13.39 -20.20 -0.77
CA ILE A 323 14.00 -21.11 0.22
C ILE A 323 13.13 -22.35 0.37
N PHE A 324 11.84 -22.19 0.64
CA PHE A 324 10.91 -23.31 0.77
C PHE A 324 10.77 -24.11 -0.51
N ALA A 325 10.75 -23.46 -1.67
CA ALA A 325 10.74 -24.15 -2.95
C ALA A 325 12.01 -24.99 -3.18
N ARG A 326 13.20 -24.48 -2.80
CA ARG A 326 14.44 -25.29 -2.83
C ARG A 326 14.36 -26.48 -1.89
N VAL A 327 13.82 -26.31 -0.68
CA VAL A 327 13.63 -27.40 0.29
C VAL A 327 12.68 -28.46 -0.28
N HIS A 328 11.53 -28.06 -0.83
CA HIS A 328 10.57 -28.93 -1.48
C HIS A 328 11.21 -29.74 -2.61
N VAL A 329 11.89 -29.08 -3.56
CA VAL A 329 12.55 -29.74 -4.70
C VAL A 329 13.63 -30.71 -4.23
N ARG A 330 14.43 -30.35 -3.21
CA ARG A 330 15.44 -31.26 -2.62
C ARG A 330 14.77 -32.47 -1.96
N ARG A 331 13.65 -32.28 -1.26
CA ARG A 331 12.88 -33.35 -0.63
C ARG A 331 12.33 -34.31 -1.69
N ILE A 332 11.62 -33.80 -2.70
CA ILE A 332 11.07 -34.62 -3.79
C ILE A 332 12.18 -35.35 -4.55
N ARG A 333 13.30 -34.69 -4.88
CA ARG A 333 14.42 -35.37 -5.56
C ARG A 333 15.01 -36.50 -4.73
N ARG A 334 15.17 -36.32 -3.41
CA ARG A 334 15.62 -37.37 -2.50
C ARG A 334 14.62 -38.52 -2.41
N GLU A 335 13.34 -38.19 -2.26
CA GLU A 335 12.27 -39.18 -2.19
C GLU A 335 12.16 -39.97 -3.50
N ARG A 336 12.26 -39.33 -4.67
CA ARG A 336 12.27 -40.00 -5.99
C ARG A 336 13.46 -40.93 -6.17
N ARG A 337 14.66 -40.52 -5.75
CA ARG A 337 15.85 -41.38 -5.78
C ARG A 337 15.68 -42.62 -4.89
N ARG A 338 14.98 -42.48 -3.76
CA ARG A 338 14.69 -43.59 -2.84
C ARG A 338 13.50 -44.45 -3.26
N ARG A 339 12.50 -43.86 -3.91
CA ARG A 339 11.21 -44.45 -4.27
C ARG A 339 11.04 -44.51 -5.79
N ALA A 340 12.03 -44.99 -6.53
CA ALA A 340 11.87 -45.25 -7.96
C ALA A 340 10.62 -46.13 -8.14
N ARG A 341 9.50 -45.51 -8.56
CA ARG A 341 8.15 -46.07 -8.74
C ARG A 341 7.85 -47.24 -7.77
N PRO A 342 7.32 -46.98 -6.56
CA PRO A 342 7.10 -48.02 -5.54
C PRO A 342 6.45 -49.30 -6.10
N TRP A 343 5.47 -49.12 -7.00
CA TRP A 343 4.73 -50.19 -7.64
C TRP A 343 5.54 -50.99 -8.70
N LEU A 344 6.47 -50.34 -9.39
CA LEU A 344 7.35 -51.00 -10.38
C LEU A 344 8.56 -51.67 -9.73
N ALA A 345 9.05 -51.14 -8.60
CA ALA A 345 10.18 -51.72 -7.88
C ALA A 345 9.77 -52.86 -6.92
N ALA A 346 8.53 -52.88 -6.44
CA ALA A 346 8.07 -53.85 -5.42
C ALA A 346 7.26 -55.04 -5.97
N GLY A 347 7.08 -55.17 -7.28
CA GLY A 347 6.25 -56.25 -7.87
C GLY A 347 4.76 -56.17 -7.50
N THR A 348 4.31 -55.07 -6.87
CA THR A 348 2.92 -54.83 -6.48
C THR A 348 2.19 -54.08 -7.58
N THR A 349 1.07 -54.62 -8.06
CA THR A 349 0.20 -53.91 -9.00
C THR A 349 -0.30 -52.59 -8.39
N PRO A 350 -0.29 -51.49 -9.15
CA PRO A 350 -0.87 -50.23 -8.69
C PRO A 350 -2.37 -50.40 -8.38
N PRO A 351 -2.94 -49.65 -7.43
CA PRO A 351 -4.35 -49.75 -7.11
C PRO A 351 -5.21 -49.24 -8.29
N PRO A 352 -6.37 -49.84 -8.55
CA PRO A 352 -7.31 -49.33 -9.53
C PRO A 352 -7.88 -47.96 -9.09
N VAL A 353 -8.32 -47.15 -10.06
CA VAL A 353 -8.68 -45.74 -9.83
C VAL A 353 -10.03 -45.40 -10.44
N SER A 354 -10.84 -44.65 -9.69
CA SER A 354 -12.09 -44.05 -10.17
C SER A 354 -11.88 -42.57 -10.46
N VAL A 355 -12.04 -42.16 -11.71
CA VAL A 355 -11.94 -40.76 -12.13
C VAL A 355 -13.34 -40.18 -12.26
N ILE A 356 -13.60 -39.05 -11.61
CA ILE A 356 -14.93 -38.42 -11.57
C ILE A 356 -14.86 -37.07 -12.28
N VAL A 357 -15.72 -36.91 -13.29
CA VAL A 357 -15.79 -35.73 -14.15
C VAL A 357 -17.16 -35.07 -13.99
N PRO A 358 -17.32 -34.02 -13.18
CA PRO A 358 -18.57 -33.28 -13.12
C PRO A 358 -18.73 -32.43 -14.39
N ALA A 359 -19.91 -32.46 -14.98
CA ALA A 359 -20.21 -31.74 -16.21
C ALA A 359 -21.51 -30.95 -16.08
N TYR A 360 -21.46 -29.65 -16.39
CA TYR A 360 -22.65 -28.80 -16.56
C TYR A 360 -22.38 -27.79 -17.67
N ASN A 361 -23.00 -28.00 -18.83
CA ASN A 361 -22.77 -27.21 -20.03
C ASN A 361 -21.28 -27.15 -20.45
N GLU A 362 -20.63 -28.31 -20.52
CA GLU A 362 -19.21 -28.49 -20.83
C GLU A 362 -18.99 -29.11 -22.23
N GLN A 363 -19.92 -28.91 -23.18
CA GLN A 363 -19.85 -29.50 -24.52
C GLN A 363 -18.54 -29.20 -25.26
N ALA A 364 -17.90 -28.07 -24.96
CA ALA A 364 -16.66 -27.64 -25.61
C ALA A 364 -15.41 -28.36 -25.11
N GLY A 365 -15.44 -28.91 -23.88
CA GLY A 365 -14.27 -29.50 -23.21
C GLY A 365 -14.39 -30.99 -22.92
N LEU A 366 -15.61 -31.50 -22.72
CA LEU A 366 -15.84 -32.85 -22.16
C LEU A 366 -15.15 -33.96 -22.94
N ALA A 367 -15.22 -33.94 -24.27
CA ALA A 367 -14.63 -34.98 -25.12
C ALA A 367 -13.11 -35.04 -24.98
N ALA A 368 -12.43 -33.88 -25.00
CA ALA A 368 -10.98 -33.81 -24.85
C ALA A 368 -10.55 -34.26 -23.44
N THR A 369 -11.27 -33.81 -22.41
CA THR A 369 -11.06 -34.23 -21.01
C THR A 369 -11.13 -35.74 -20.89
N VAL A 370 -12.26 -36.36 -21.25
CA VAL A 370 -12.47 -37.81 -21.07
C VAL A 370 -11.46 -38.62 -21.89
N ARG A 371 -11.18 -38.25 -23.14
CA ARG A 371 -10.17 -38.94 -23.95
C ARG A 371 -8.77 -38.86 -23.33
N SER A 372 -8.41 -37.74 -22.72
CA SER A 372 -7.11 -37.62 -22.03
C SER A 372 -6.99 -38.53 -20.81
N LEU A 373 -8.11 -38.79 -20.12
CA LEU A 373 -8.17 -39.67 -18.95
C LEU A 373 -8.09 -41.15 -19.35
N VAL A 374 -8.70 -41.50 -20.48
CA VAL A 374 -8.67 -42.87 -21.04
C VAL A 374 -7.31 -43.18 -21.68
N ARG A 375 -6.65 -42.21 -22.32
CA ARG A 375 -5.33 -42.36 -22.97
C ARG A 375 -4.15 -42.24 -21.99
N THR A 376 -4.36 -42.54 -20.73
CA THR A 376 -3.31 -42.47 -19.70
C THR A 376 -2.37 -43.69 -19.76
N ASP A 377 -1.12 -43.50 -19.37
CA ASP A 377 -0.10 -44.56 -19.26
C ASP A 377 -0.18 -45.31 -17.91
N TYR A 378 -1.27 -45.15 -17.15
CA TYR A 378 -1.42 -45.77 -15.86
C TYR A 378 -1.66 -47.28 -16.00
N PRO A 379 -0.83 -48.15 -15.38
CA PRO A 379 -0.84 -49.58 -15.73
C PRO A 379 -1.87 -50.41 -14.96
N ALA A 380 -2.80 -49.79 -14.22
CA ALA A 380 -3.85 -50.48 -13.47
C ALA A 380 -5.25 -50.04 -13.93
N PRO A 381 -6.32 -50.81 -13.63
CA PRO A 381 -7.66 -50.52 -14.12
C PRO A 381 -8.13 -49.11 -13.73
N ILE A 382 -8.76 -48.44 -14.70
CA ILE A 382 -9.36 -47.12 -14.54
C ILE A 382 -10.82 -47.21 -14.93
N GLU A 383 -11.66 -46.51 -14.17
CA GLU A 383 -13.00 -46.14 -14.61
C GLU A 383 -13.14 -44.63 -14.65
N VAL A 384 -13.93 -44.12 -15.60
CA VAL A 384 -14.25 -42.69 -15.71
C VAL A 384 -15.75 -42.53 -15.56
N ILE A 385 -16.18 -41.78 -14.55
CA ILE A 385 -17.58 -41.51 -14.25
C ILE A 385 -17.87 -40.05 -14.59
N ILE A 386 -18.58 -39.85 -15.70
CA ILE A 386 -19.07 -38.54 -16.13
C ILE A 386 -20.37 -38.29 -15.38
N VAL A 387 -20.44 -37.21 -14.61
CA VAL A 387 -21.67 -36.82 -13.90
C VAL A 387 -22.26 -35.57 -14.55
N ASP A 388 -23.26 -35.76 -15.40
CA ASP A 388 -24.04 -34.67 -16.01
C ASP A 388 -25.02 -34.08 -14.98
N ASP A 389 -24.75 -32.86 -14.55
CA ASP A 389 -25.52 -32.11 -13.56
C ASP A 389 -26.71 -31.34 -14.18
N GLY A 390 -27.43 -32.02 -15.09
CA GLY A 390 -28.60 -31.48 -15.76
C GLY A 390 -28.24 -30.43 -16.83
N SER A 391 -27.24 -30.72 -17.67
CA SER A 391 -26.86 -29.83 -18.77
C SER A 391 -28.00 -29.61 -19.76
N THR A 392 -28.00 -28.42 -20.35
CA THR A 392 -28.99 -27.97 -21.35
C THR A 392 -28.44 -27.92 -22.77
N ASP A 393 -27.14 -28.17 -22.94
CA ASP A 393 -26.42 -28.20 -24.21
C ASP A 393 -26.08 -29.65 -24.62
N ASP A 394 -25.18 -29.85 -25.59
CA ASP A 394 -24.85 -31.19 -26.10
C ASP A 394 -23.98 -32.04 -25.17
N THR A 395 -23.68 -31.58 -23.95
CA THR A 395 -22.89 -32.32 -22.97
C THR A 395 -23.38 -33.75 -22.73
N PRO A 396 -24.70 -34.04 -22.54
CA PRO A 396 -25.18 -35.39 -22.31
C PRO A 396 -25.02 -36.29 -23.54
N LEU A 397 -25.21 -35.73 -24.74
CA LEU A 397 -25.03 -36.45 -26.00
C LEU A 397 -23.58 -36.87 -26.20
N ILE A 398 -22.64 -35.96 -25.91
CA ILE A 398 -21.20 -36.23 -25.96
C ILE A 398 -20.83 -37.30 -24.91
N GLY A 399 -21.33 -37.16 -23.68
CA GLY A 399 -21.10 -38.14 -22.62
C GLY A 399 -21.60 -39.54 -22.98
N HIS A 400 -22.77 -39.65 -23.63
CA HIS A 400 -23.33 -40.92 -24.06
C HIS A 400 -22.48 -41.59 -25.15
N ARG A 401 -22.01 -40.81 -26.14
CA ARG A 401 -21.09 -41.32 -27.17
C ARG A 401 -19.79 -41.83 -26.57
N LEU A 402 -19.21 -41.11 -25.61
CA LEU A 402 -17.98 -41.53 -24.95
C LEU A 402 -18.15 -42.83 -24.14
N ALA A 403 -19.30 -43.00 -23.48
CA ALA A 403 -19.63 -44.25 -22.77
C ALA A 403 -19.85 -45.44 -23.72
N GLN A 404 -20.29 -45.19 -24.96
CA GLN A 404 -20.37 -46.21 -26.01
C GLN A 404 -19.00 -46.51 -26.64
N GLU A 405 -18.15 -45.49 -26.81
CA GLU A 405 -16.81 -45.59 -27.38
C GLU A 405 -15.84 -46.33 -26.45
N PHE A 406 -15.97 -46.14 -25.13
CA PHE A 406 -15.04 -46.69 -24.13
C PHE A 406 -15.77 -47.47 -23.03
N ALA A 407 -15.53 -48.78 -22.95
CA ALA A 407 -16.23 -49.69 -22.02
C ALA A 407 -16.04 -49.37 -20.52
N HIS A 408 -15.06 -48.55 -20.15
CA HIS A 408 -14.77 -48.15 -18.78
C HIS A 408 -15.20 -46.71 -18.47
N VAL A 409 -16.03 -46.12 -19.34
CA VAL A 409 -16.65 -44.80 -19.15
C VAL A 409 -18.13 -44.98 -18.85
N GLU A 410 -18.61 -44.39 -17.75
CA GLU A 410 -20.03 -44.36 -17.37
C GLU A 410 -20.55 -42.92 -17.41
N LEU A 411 -21.74 -42.71 -17.99
CA LEU A 411 -22.48 -41.45 -17.86
C LEU A 411 -23.58 -41.60 -16.81
N VAL A 412 -23.52 -40.76 -15.78
CA VAL A 412 -24.55 -40.62 -14.74
C VAL A 412 -25.24 -39.27 -14.91
N ARG A 413 -26.56 -39.27 -15.08
CA ARG A 413 -27.35 -38.05 -15.18
C ARG A 413 -28.08 -37.76 -13.88
N ARG A 414 -28.12 -36.48 -13.49
CA ARG A 414 -28.86 -36.01 -12.31
C ARG A 414 -29.49 -34.62 -12.56
N PRO A 415 -30.52 -34.23 -11.81
CA PRO A 415 -31.01 -32.85 -11.81
C PRO A 415 -29.95 -31.88 -11.27
N ASN A 416 -29.87 -30.67 -11.82
CA ASN A 416 -28.86 -29.68 -11.43
C ASN A 416 -28.89 -29.39 -9.92
N GLY A 417 -27.79 -29.72 -9.24
CA GLY A 417 -27.58 -29.46 -7.81
C GLY A 417 -26.28 -28.73 -7.51
N GLY A 418 -25.53 -28.34 -8.55
CA GLY A 418 -24.21 -27.74 -8.45
C GLY A 418 -23.09 -28.77 -8.40
N LYS A 419 -21.87 -28.29 -8.66
CA LYS A 419 -20.65 -29.09 -8.73
C LYS A 419 -20.40 -29.99 -7.51
N PRO A 420 -20.58 -29.55 -6.24
CA PRO A 420 -20.41 -30.45 -5.09
C PRO A 420 -21.37 -31.63 -5.10
N ALA A 421 -22.63 -31.43 -5.50
CA ALA A 421 -23.63 -32.49 -5.58
C ALA A 421 -23.29 -33.50 -6.68
N ALA A 422 -22.85 -33.03 -7.85
CA ALA A 422 -22.37 -33.88 -8.94
C ALA A 422 -21.15 -34.71 -8.52
N LEU A 423 -20.16 -34.09 -7.88
CA LEU A 423 -18.97 -34.78 -7.39
C LEU A 423 -19.33 -35.84 -6.33
N ASN A 424 -20.20 -35.53 -5.36
CA ASN A 424 -20.66 -36.51 -4.38
C ASN A 424 -21.44 -37.68 -5.03
N THR A 425 -22.24 -37.42 -6.07
CA THR A 425 -22.89 -38.50 -6.85
C THR A 425 -21.87 -39.41 -7.51
N GLY A 426 -20.82 -38.85 -8.11
CA GLY A 426 -19.71 -39.63 -8.69
C GLY A 426 -18.95 -40.44 -7.65
N ILE A 427 -18.64 -39.84 -6.49
CA ILE A 427 -17.95 -40.53 -5.37
C ILE A 427 -18.77 -41.72 -4.87
N ALA A 428 -20.10 -41.57 -4.76
CA ALA A 428 -20.98 -42.66 -4.33
C ALA A 428 -21.06 -43.81 -5.35
N ARG A 429 -20.88 -43.51 -6.64
CA ARG A 429 -20.89 -44.50 -7.74
C ARG A 429 -19.55 -45.18 -7.97
N ALA A 430 -18.46 -44.54 -7.56
CA ALA A 430 -17.12 -45.07 -7.75
C ALA A 430 -16.97 -46.46 -7.12
N ARG A 431 -16.29 -47.36 -7.84
CA ARG A 431 -15.98 -48.72 -7.39
C ARG A 431 -14.69 -48.80 -6.59
N TYR A 432 -13.72 -47.92 -6.86
CA TYR A 432 -12.37 -48.03 -6.29
C TYR A 432 -12.10 -47.03 -5.15
N ASP A 433 -11.13 -47.36 -4.30
CA ASP A 433 -10.79 -46.56 -3.11
C ASP A 433 -9.98 -45.30 -3.41
N ILE A 434 -9.32 -45.25 -4.56
CA ILE A 434 -8.55 -44.10 -5.03
C ILE A 434 -9.41 -43.33 -6.02
N LEU A 435 -9.68 -42.07 -5.69
CA LEU A 435 -10.58 -41.20 -6.42
C LEU A 435 -9.80 -40.05 -7.01
N VAL A 436 -9.92 -39.82 -8.32
CA VAL A 436 -9.37 -38.66 -9.00
C VAL A 436 -10.51 -37.74 -9.39
N LEU A 437 -10.47 -36.50 -8.92
CA LEU A 437 -11.46 -35.48 -9.29
C LEU A 437 -10.82 -34.52 -10.30
N VAL A 438 -11.52 -34.28 -11.41
CA VAL A 438 -11.04 -33.46 -12.52
C VAL A 438 -12.21 -32.67 -13.12
N ASP A 439 -12.00 -31.39 -13.42
CA ASP A 439 -13.01 -30.55 -14.06
C ASP A 439 -13.26 -30.96 -15.52
N GLY A 440 -14.49 -30.82 -16.01
CA GLY A 440 -14.89 -31.22 -17.37
C GLY A 440 -14.18 -30.51 -18.53
N ASP A 441 -13.40 -29.46 -18.25
CA ASP A 441 -12.61 -28.66 -19.18
C ASP A 441 -11.09 -28.83 -19.03
N THR A 442 -10.66 -29.89 -18.33
CA THR A 442 -9.25 -30.08 -17.97
C THR A 442 -8.66 -31.34 -18.59
N VAL A 443 -7.56 -31.18 -19.32
CA VAL A 443 -6.85 -32.25 -20.04
C VAL A 443 -5.62 -32.68 -19.27
N PHE A 444 -5.49 -33.98 -18.97
CA PHE A 444 -4.33 -34.54 -18.25
C PHE A 444 -3.21 -34.91 -19.22
N GLN A 445 -1.96 -34.81 -18.77
CA GLN A 445 -0.85 -35.49 -19.45
C GLN A 445 -0.94 -37.01 -19.20
N PRO A 446 -0.43 -37.86 -20.12
CA PRO A 446 -0.58 -39.32 -20.04
C PRO A 446 -0.16 -39.95 -18.71
N ASP A 447 0.87 -39.40 -18.05
CA ASP A 447 1.44 -39.90 -16.81
C ASP A 447 0.86 -39.27 -15.53
N THR A 448 -0.09 -38.33 -15.66
CA THR A 448 -0.62 -37.52 -14.55
C THR A 448 -1.26 -38.37 -13.46
N ILE A 449 -2.13 -39.31 -13.83
CA ILE A 449 -2.84 -40.19 -12.88
C ILE A 449 -1.82 -41.00 -12.08
N GLY A 450 -0.86 -41.63 -12.77
CA GLY A 450 0.20 -42.41 -12.10
C GLY A 450 1.04 -41.60 -11.12
N ARG A 451 1.36 -40.34 -11.45
CA ARG A 451 2.09 -39.45 -10.56
C ARG A 451 1.28 -39.08 -9.30
N LEU A 452 0.00 -38.75 -9.47
CA LEU A 452 -0.89 -38.45 -8.34
C LEU A 452 -1.04 -39.66 -7.42
N VAL A 453 -1.36 -40.83 -7.98
CA VAL A 453 -1.59 -42.06 -7.21
C VAL A 453 -0.31 -42.55 -6.53
N GLY A 454 0.86 -42.32 -7.15
CA GLY A 454 2.16 -42.62 -6.55
C GLY A 454 2.37 -41.97 -5.18
N GLN A 455 1.86 -40.76 -4.97
CA GLN A 455 1.95 -40.07 -3.67
C GLN A 455 1.01 -40.68 -2.60
N LEU A 456 -0.08 -41.32 -3.03
CA LEU A 456 -0.98 -42.10 -2.17
C LEU A 456 -0.40 -43.47 -1.81
N ALA A 457 0.86 -43.77 -2.10
CA ALA A 457 1.54 -44.91 -1.49
C ALA A 457 1.79 -44.70 0.02
N ASP A 458 1.98 -43.45 0.46
CA ASP A 458 2.10 -43.11 1.88
C ASP A 458 0.71 -43.18 2.55
N PRO A 459 0.50 -44.06 3.55
CA PRO A 459 -0.79 -44.24 4.19
C PRO A 459 -1.27 -42.99 4.94
N ALA A 460 -0.40 -42.05 5.31
CA ALA A 460 -0.77 -40.81 5.98
C ALA A 460 -1.28 -39.71 5.03
N VAL A 461 -1.05 -39.86 3.72
CA VAL A 461 -1.52 -38.91 2.71
C VAL A 461 -2.97 -39.22 2.36
N GLY A 462 -3.86 -38.24 2.58
CA GLY A 462 -5.29 -38.35 2.27
C GLY A 462 -5.66 -37.73 0.93
N ALA A 463 -4.90 -36.72 0.47
CA ALA A 463 -5.11 -36.05 -0.80
C ALA A 463 -3.80 -35.55 -1.43
N VAL A 464 -3.82 -35.39 -2.75
CA VAL A 464 -2.68 -34.96 -3.56
C VAL A 464 -3.15 -33.86 -4.51
N SER A 465 -2.49 -32.71 -4.46
CA SER A 465 -2.65 -31.63 -5.43
C SER A 465 -1.68 -31.83 -6.58
N GLY A 466 -2.18 -31.82 -7.82
CA GLY A 466 -1.33 -31.71 -9.00
C GLY A 466 -1.02 -30.26 -9.38
N ASN A 467 -0.31 -30.11 -10.49
CA ASN A 467 0.12 -28.86 -11.08
C ASN A 467 -0.81 -28.46 -12.24
N THR A 468 -1.66 -27.46 -12.00
CA THR A 468 -2.54 -26.90 -13.03
C THR A 468 -1.80 -25.89 -13.90
N LYS A 469 -1.93 -26.00 -15.21
CA LYS A 469 -1.34 -25.10 -16.22
C LYS A 469 -2.42 -24.47 -17.09
N VAL A 470 -2.20 -23.22 -17.49
CA VAL A 470 -3.09 -22.48 -18.39
C VAL A 470 -2.80 -22.88 -19.84
N ALA A 471 -3.81 -23.32 -20.59
CA ALA A 471 -3.66 -23.66 -22.00
C ALA A 471 -3.76 -22.43 -22.92
N ASN A 472 -4.79 -21.60 -22.75
CA ASN A 472 -5.05 -20.43 -23.58
C ASN A 472 -4.23 -19.19 -23.17
N ARG A 473 -2.92 -19.23 -23.47
CA ARG A 473 -1.95 -18.18 -23.08
C ARG A 473 -1.88 -16.97 -24.04
N LYS A 474 -2.81 -16.85 -25.00
CA LYS A 474 -2.81 -15.74 -25.99
C LYS A 474 -3.26 -14.43 -25.31
N GLY A 475 -2.69 -13.31 -25.75
CA GLY A 475 -3.01 -11.97 -25.22
C GLY A 475 -2.41 -11.67 -23.84
N LEU A 476 -2.70 -10.48 -23.29
CA LEU A 476 -2.18 -10.06 -21.97
C LEU A 476 -2.84 -10.84 -20.82
N ILE A 477 -4.16 -11.04 -20.87
CA ILE A 477 -4.93 -11.73 -19.81
C ILE A 477 -4.45 -13.18 -19.62
N GLY A 478 -4.24 -13.92 -20.72
CA GLY A 478 -3.71 -15.29 -20.66
C GLY A 478 -2.28 -15.35 -20.09
N ARG A 479 -1.42 -14.39 -20.45
CA ARG A 479 -0.05 -14.31 -19.93
C ARG A 479 0.01 -13.94 -18.45
N TRP A 480 -0.81 -12.99 -17.99
CA TRP A 480 -0.88 -12.64 -16.57
C TRP A 480 -1.40 -13.79 -15.71
N GLN A 481 -2.41 -14.52 -16.18
CA GLN A 481 -2.88 -15.73 -15.49
C GLN A 481 -1.83 -16.84 -15.52
N HIS A 482 -1.06 -16.98 -16.60
CA HIS A 482 0.06 -17.91 -16.63
C HIS A 482 1.11 -17.57 -15.55
N ILE A 483 1.50 -16.29 -15.42
CA ILE A 483 2.40 -15.83 -14.36
C ILE A 483 1.80 -16.10 -12.97
N GLU A 484 0.53 -15.76 -12.76
CA GLU A 484 -0.19 -16.01 -11.51
C GLU A 484 -0.20 -17.50 -11.14
N TYR A 485 -0.45 -18.41 -12.09
CA TYR A 485 -0.46 -19.84 -11.82
C TYR A 485 0.92 -20.35 -11.41
N VAL A 486 1.98 -19.93 -12.10
CA VAL A 486 3.35 -20.36 -11.80
C VAL A 486 3.84 -19.78 -10.46
N ILE A 487 3.60 -18.49 -10.21
CA ILE A 487 4.14 -17.79 -9.05
C ILE A 487 3.16 -17.78 -7.88
N GLY A 488 1.94 -17.32 -8.13
CA GLY A 488 0.90 -17.14 -7.10
C GLY A 488 0.34 -18.46 -6.58
N PHE A 489 0.35 -19.53 -7.38
CA PHE A 489 -0.13 -20.84 -6.95
C PHE A 489 1.00 -21.87 -6.80
N ASN A 490 1.77 -22.17 -7.85
CA ASN A 490 2.71 -23.28 -7.80
C ASN A 490 3.90 -23.03 -6.88
N LEU A 491 4.43 -21.81 -6.80
CA LEU A 491 5.50 -21.49 -5.85
C LEU A 491 5.00 -21.56 -4.40
N ASP A 492 3.82 -20.98 -4.12
CA ASP A 492 3.18 -21.03 -2.80
C ASP A 492 2.84 -22.48 -2.38
N ARG A 493 2.36 -23.33 -3.30
CA ARG A 493 2.08 -24.75 -3.03
C ARG A 493 3.30 -25.52 -2.55
N ARG A 494 4.49 -25.26 -3.11
CA ARG A 494 5.74 -25.88 -2.65
C ARG A 494 6.04 -25.51 -1.20
N MET A 495 5.80 -24.26 -0.82
CA MET A 495 5.92 -23.83 0.57
C MET A 495 4.86 -24.47 1.45
N PHE A 496 3.60 -24.48 1.04
CA PHE A 496 2.53 -25.11 1.82
C PHE A 496 2.73 -26.62 2.02
N ASP A 497 3.29 -27.31 1.03
CA ASP A 497 3.66 -28.72 1.14
C ASP A 497 4.76 -28.95 2.20
N VAL A 498 5.81 -28.12 2.20
CA VAL A 498 6.87 -28.19 3.23
C VAL A 498 6.34 -27.85 4.62
N LEU A 499 5.42 -26.88 4.71
CA LEU A 499 4.79 -26.47 5.97
C LEU A 499 3.66 -27.41 6.41
N GLU A 500 3.31 -28.42 5.61
CA GLU A 500 2.18 -29.34 5.80
C GLU A 500 0.85 -28.60 6.04
N CYS A 501 0.59 -27.55 5.27
CA CYS A 501 -0.56 -26.67 5.47
C CYS A 501 -1.28 -26.26 4.17
N MET A 502 -1.36 -27.19 3.21
CA MET A 502 -2.01 -26.98 1.91
C MET A 502 -3.45 -26.46 2.08
N PRO A 503 -3.76 -25.25 1.56
CA PRO A 503 -5.10 -24.69 1.66
C PRO A 503 -6.09 -25.28 0.65
N THR A 504 -5.61 -25.66 -0.54
CA THR A 504 -6.47 -26.02 -1.67
C THR A 504 -5.78 -27.03 -2.59
N VAL A 505 -6.45 -28.18 -2.79
CA VAL A 505 -6.28 -29.06 -3.95
C VAL A 505 -7.22 -28.53 -5.03
N PRO A 506 -6.73 -28.04 -6.18
CA PRO A 506 -7.59 -27.42 -7.18
C PRO A 506 -8.56 -28.45 -7.77
N GLY A 507 -9.81 -28.05 -8.01
CA GLY A 507 -10.81 -28.91 -8.66
C GLY A 507 -10.39 -29.47 -10.03
N ALA A 508 -9.47 -28.79 -10.72
CA ALA A 508 -8.92 -29.23 -12.00
C ALA A 508 -8.03 -30.47 -11.89
N ILE A 509 -7.35 -30.72 -10.76
CA ILE A 509 -6.41 -31.85 -10.64
C ILE A 509 -6.19 -32.24 -9.17
N GLY A 510 -6.87 -33.29 -8.72
CA GLY A 510 -6.69 -33.85 -7.39
C GLY A 510 -6.92 -35.35 -7.31
N ALA A 511 -6.14 -36.04 -6.48
CA ALA A 511 -6.37 -37.43 -6.10
C ALA A 511 -6.60 -37.55 -4.60
N PHE A 512 -7.52 -38.43 -4.21
CA PHE A 512 -8.04 -38.54 -2.86
C PHE A 512 -8.22 -40.00 -2.47
N ARG A 513 -8.00 -40.31 -1.19
CA ARG A 513 -8.48 -41.58 -0.62
C ARG A 513 -9.94 -41.46 -0.27
N ARG A 514 -10.75 -42.46 -0.60
CA ARG A 514 -12.15 -42.57 -0.18
C ARG A 514 -12.35 -42.35 1.31
N ARG A 515 -11.52 -42.98 2.15
CA ARG A 515 -11.55 -42.79 3.62
C ARG A 515 -11.27 -41.35 4.07
N ALA A 516 -10.43 -40.62 3.35
CA ALA A 516 -10.13 -39.22 3.68
C ALA A 516 -11.30 -38.30 3.32
N LEU A 517 -11.95 -38.54 2.16
CA LEU A 517 -13.18 -37.85 1.77
C LEU A 517 -14.32 -38.14 2.74
N ALA A 518 -14.50 -39.41 3.14
CA ALA A 518 -15.50 -39.80 4.12
C ALA A 518 -15.26 -39.13 5.49
N ALA A 519 -14.00 -39.10 5.96
CA ALA A 519 -13.64 -38.40 7.21
C ALA A 519 -13.85 -36.88 7.13
N ALA A 520 -13.76 -36.28 5.94
CA ALA A 520 -14.07 -34.87 5.70
C ALA A 520 -15.58 -34.58 5.54
N GLY A 521 -16.42 -35.62 5.45
CA GLY A 521 -17.87 -35.49 5.23
C GLY A 521 -18.28 -35.29 3.75
N GLY A 522 -17.39 -35.61 2.80
CA GLY A 522 -17.60 -35.38 1.38
C GLY A 522 -17.49 -33.90 0.98
N LEU A 523 -17.97 -33.55 -0.22
CA LEU A 523 -17.94 -32.17 -0.69
C LEU A 523 -19.14 -31.39 -0.16
N SER A 524 -18.87 -30.28 0.52
CA SER A 524 -19.89 -29.40 1.09
C SER A 524 -20.44 -28.41 0.06
N THR A 525 -21.71 -28.03 0.23
CA THR A 525 -22.38 -26.97 -0.55
C THR A 525 -22.40 -25.62 0.18
N ASP A 526 -21.77 -25.54 1.37
CA ASP A 526 -21.79 -24.34 2.22
C ASP A 526 -20.98 -23.17 1.64
N THR A 527 -19.99 -23.48 0.80
CA THR A 527 -19.00 -22.52 0.30
C THR A 527 -18.97 -22.48 -1.23
N LEU A 528 -18.52 -21.36 -1.79
CA LEU A 528 -18.35 -21.22 -3.25
C LEU A 528 -17.04 -21.79 -3.81
N ALA A 529 -16.12 -22.21 -2.93
CA ALA A 529 -14.85 -22.82 -3.25
C ALA A 529 -14.81 -24.18 -2.57
N GLU A 530 -15.57 -25.12 -3.13
CA GLU A 530 -15.80 -26.46 -2.58
C GLU A 530 -14.50 -27.25 -2.41
N ASP A 531 -13.54 -26.99 -3.29
CA ASP A 531 -12.23 -27.61 -3.33
C ASP A 531 -11.33 -27.17 -2.16
N THR A 532 -11.41 -25.89 -1.81
CA THR A 532 -10.73 -25.28 -0.67
C THR A 532 -11.35 -25.75 0.64
N ASP A 533 -12.68 -25.71 0.77
CA ASP A 533 -13.42 -26.25 1.92
C ASP A 533 -13.06 -27.73 2.16
N LEU A 534 -13.14 -28.57 1.13
CA LEU A 534 -12.78 -29.98 1.22
C LEU A 534 -11.33 -30.17 1.68
N THR A 535 -10.38 -29.42 1.10
CA THR A 535 -8.97 -29.56 1.45
C THR A 535 -8.71 -29.20 2.91
N MET A 536 -9.30 -28.11 3.40
CA MET A 536 -9.21 -27.71 4.80
C MET A 536 -9.86 -28.74 5.72
N ALA A 537 -11.00 -29.31 5.34
CA ALA A 537 -11.66 -30.38 6.08
C ALA A 537 -10.79 -31.64 6.19
N ILE A 538 -10.13 -32.06 5.10
CA ILE A 538 -9.18 -33.19 5.08
C ILE A 538 -8.00 -32.93 6.02
N CYS A 539 -7.40 -31.74 5.97
CA CYS A 539 -6.30 -31.34 6.86
C CYS A 539 -6.73 -31.39 8.34
N ARG A 540 -7.94 -30.89 8.64
CA ARG A 540 -8.51 -30.91 10.00
C ARG A 540 -8.85 -32.31 10.48
N ALA A 541 -9.27 -33.21 9.60
CA ALA A 541 -9.45 -34.63 9.89
C ALA A 541 -8.12 -35.39 10.13
N GLY A 542 -6.98 -34.70 10.07
CA GLY A 542 -5.68 -35.24 10.44
C GLY A 542 -4.91 -35.90 9.30
N TRP A 543 -5.40 -35.79 8.06
CA TRP A 543 -4.71 -36.28 6.87
C TRP A 543 -3.65 -35.29 6.39
N ARG A 544 -2.58 -35.81 5.77
CA ARG A 544 -1.63 -34.98 5.03
C ARG A 544 -2.16 -34.74 3.62
N VAL A 545 -2.01 -33.51 3.15
CA VAL A 545 -2.26 -33.11 1.77
C VAL A 545 -0.93 -32.67 1.17
N VAL A 546 -0.53 -33.29 0.06
CA VAL A 546 0.79 -33.10 -0.55
C VAL A 546 0.69 -32.53 -1.95
N TYR A 547 1.78 -31.96 -2.46
CA TYR A 547 1.88 -31.42 -3.82
C TYR A 547 2.79 -32.27 -4.71
N GLU A 548 2.26 -32.74 -5.84
CA GLU A 548 3.03 -33.44 -6.88
C GLU A 548 3.24 -32.53 -8.09
N GLU A 549 4.39 -31.85 -8.13
CA GLU A 549 4.67 -30.79 -9.10
C GLU A 549 4.74 -31.26 -10.56
N THR A 550 4.94 -32.57 -10.79
CA THR A 550 5.02 -33.14 -12.15
C THR A 550 3.74 -33.78 -12.64
N ALA A 551 2.70 -33.89 -11.82
CA ALA A 551 1.37 -34.28 -12.29
C ALA A 551 0.72 -33.06 -12.94
N ILE A 552 0.75 -32.97 -14.28
CA ILE A 552 0.37 -31.75 -15.00
C ILE A 552 -1.01 -31.90 -15.65
N ALA A 553 -1.87 -30.92 -15.39
CA ALA A 553 -3.16 -30.78 -16.07
C ALA A 553 -3.31 -29.41 -16.73
N TRP A 554 -3.86 -29.39 -17.94
CA TRP A 554 -4.08 -28.19 -18.74
C TRP A 554 -5.54 -27.78 -18.67
N THR A 555 -5.81 -26.56 -18.21
CA THR A 555 -7.17 -26.01 -18.07
C THR A 555 -7.34 -24.74 -18.88
N GLU A 556 -8.58 -24.41 -19.22
CA GLU A 556 -8.94 -23.18 -19.90
C GLU A 556 -9.15 -22.04 -18.89
N ALA A 557 -8.35 -20.98 -19.01
CA ALA A 557 -8.47 -19.79 -18.18
C ALA A 557 -9.46 -18.77 -18.79
N PRO A 558 -10.07 -17.88 -17.97
CA PRO A 558 -10.86 -16.75 -18.46
C PRO A 558 -10.17 -15.94 -19.57
N SER A 559 -10.90 -15.63 -20.65
CA SER A 559 -10.37 -14.88 -21.80
C SER A 559 -10.69 -13.38 -21.77
N SER A 560 -11.51 -12.93 -20.81
CA SER A 560 -11.92 -11.52 -20.64
C SER A 560 -11.83 -11.05 -19.18
N LEU A 561 -11.63 -9.74 -18.97
CA LEU A 561 -11.56 -9.15 -17.63
C LEU A 561 -12.83 -9.40 -16.81
N ARG A 562 -14.01 -9.39 -17.45
CA ARG A 562 -15.29 -9.66 -16.78
C ARG A 562 -15.39 -11.10 -16.28
N GLN A 563 -14.93 -12.07 -17.07
CA GLN A 563 -14.89 -13.47 -16.64
C GLN A 563 -13.85 -13.68 -15.54
N LEU A 564 -12.66 -13.07 -15.70
CA LEU A 564 -11.61 -13.10 -14.70
C LEU A 564 -12.07 -12.55 -13.35
N TRP A 565 -12.73 -11.38 -13.36
CA TRP A 565 -13.32 -10.77 -12.15
C TRP A 565 -14.27 -11.72 -11.44
N ARG A 566 -15.24 -12.29 -12.17
CA ARG A 566 -16.23 -13.22 -11.60
C ARG A 566 -15.57 -14.46 -11.00
N GLN A 567 -14.55 -15.00 -11.67
CA GLN A 567 -13.82 -16.16 -11.19
C GLN A 567 -13.04 -15.83 -9.90
N ARG A 568 -12.24 -14.75 -9.92
CA ARG A 568 -11.42 -14.34 -8.76
C ARG A 568 -12.29 -13.91 -7.57
N TYR A 569 -13.42 -13.27 -7.82
CA TYR A 569 -14.40 -12.94 -6.79
C TYR A 569 -14.98 -14.19 -6.12
N ARG A 570 -15.38 -15.18 -6.92
CA ARG A 570 -15.86 -16.47 -6.39
C ARG A 570 -14.79 -17.16 -5.56
N TRP A 571 -13.54 -17.19 -6.05
CA TRP A 571 -12.43 -17.85 -5.35
C TRP A 571 -12.07 -17.14 -4.04
N CYS A 572 -11.92 -15.82 -4.07
CA CYS A 572 -11.59 -15.03 -2.89
C CYS A 572 -12.70 -15.15 -1.84
N TYR A 573 -13.96 -14.95 -2.23
CA TYR A 573 -15.09 -15.09 -1.32
C TYR A 573 -15.23 -16.52 -0.77
N GLY A 574 -15.14 -17.54 -1.62
CA GLY A 574 -15.20 -18.95 -1.18
C GLY A 574 -14.06 -19.33 -0.24
N THR A 575 -12.86 -18.77 -0.45
CA THR A 575 -11.72 -18.93 0.45
C THR A 575 -12.01 -18.29 1.81
N LEU A 576 -12.55 -17.07 1.86
CA LEU A 576 -12.96 -16.41 3.11
C LEU A 576 -14.02 -17.24 3.87
N GLN A 577 -15.01 -17.78 3.16
CA GLN A 577 -16.02 -18.68 3.74
C GLN A 577 -15.37 -19.93 4.34
N SER A 578 -14.44 -20.56 3.63
CA SER A 578 -13.72 -21.76 4.07
C SER A 578 -12.85 -21.47 5.29
N MET A 579 -12.10 -20.37 5.27
CA MET A 579 -11.32 -19.90 6.43
C MET A 579 -12.21 -19.69 7.66
N TRP A 580 -13.38 -19.06 7.49
CA TRP A 580 -14.33 -18.82 8.58
C TRP A 580 -14.96 -20.10 9.11
N LYS A 581 -15.37 -21.01 8.23
CA LYS A 581 -15.90 -22.35 8.57
C LYS A 581 -14.86 -23.13 9.36
N HIS A 582 -13.59 -23.03 8.97
CA HIS A 582 -12.50 -23.79 9.56
C HIS A 582 -11.72 -23.10 10.67
N LYS A 583 -12.08 -21.89 11.12
CA LYS A 583 -11.34 -21.09 12.11
C LYS A 583 -11.00 -21.79 13.43
N ARG A 584 -11.80 -22.78 13.85
CA ARG A 584 -11.54 -23.57 15.08
C ARG A 584 -10.20 -24.33 15.02
N SER A 585 -9.66 -24.59 13.83
CA SER A 585 -8.33 -25.21 13.69
C SER A 585 -7.19 -24.37 14.29
N LEU A 586 -7.40 -23.09 14.59
CA LEU A 586 -6.42 -22.26 15.29
C LEU A 586 -6.16 -22.73 16.74
N VAL A 587 -7.21 -23.21 17.41
CA VAL A 587 -7.19 -23.63 18.83
C VAL A 587 -7.16 -25.14 19.01
N GLU A 588 -7.41 -25.90 17.94
CA GLU A 588 -7.33 -27.36 17.97
C GLU A 588 -5.89 -27.87 18.16
N GLY A 589 -5.76 -29.10 18.67
CA GLY A 589 -4.49 -29.82 18.82
C GLY A 589 -4.06 -30.59 17.56
N GLY A 590 -2.91 -31.25 17.65
CA GLY A 590 -2.45 -32.21 16.62
C GLY A 590 -2.23 -31.59 15.23
N ARG A 591 -2.57 -32.35 14.18
CA ARG A 591 -2.41 -31.95 12.77
C ARG A 591 -3.34 -30.79 12.39
N SER A 592 -4.59 -30.81 12.87
CA SER A 592 -5.54 -29.71 12.65
C SER A 592 -5.00 -28.38 13.17
N GLY A 593 -4.49 -28.39 14.41
CA GLY A 593 -3.84 -27.24 15.03
C GLY A 593 -2.66 -26.67 14.23
N ARG A 594 -1.78 -27.55 13.77
CA ARG A 594 -0.62 -27.16 12.95
C ARG A 594 -1.05 -26.55 11.62
N PHE A 595 -2.04 -27.14 10.95
CA PHE A 595 -2.63 -26.58 9.73
C PHE A 595 -3.19 -25.18 10.01
N GLY A 596 -4.06 -25.05 11.01
CA GLY A 596 -4.74 -23.79 11.33
C GLY A 596 -3.77 -22.65 11.64
N ARG A 597 -2.81 -22.89 12.54
CA ARG A 597 -1.83 -21.87 12.98
C ARG A 597 -0.79 -21.48 11.92
N ARG A 598 -0.58 -22.29 10.89
CA ARG A 598 0.33 -21.97 9.77
C ARG A 598 -0.40 -21.38 8.57
N CYS A 599 -1.49 -22.03 8.16
CA CYS A 599 -2.23 -21.68 6.94
C CYS A 599 -3.06 -20.41 7.12
N LEU A 600 -3.94 -20.38 8.13
CA LEU A 600 -4.94 -19.31 8.24
C LEU A 600 -4.30 -17.93 8.48
N PRO A 601 -3.28 -17.76 9.34
CA PRO A 601 -2.56 -16.49 9.45
C PRO A 601 -1.87 -16.08 8.15
N TYR A 602 -1.26 -17.03 7.42
CA TYR A 602 -0.62 -16.75 6.14
C TYR A 602 -1.64 -16.23 5.11
N LEU A 603 -2.78 -16.92 4.94
CA LEU A 603 -3.84 -16.47 4.03
C LEU A 603 -4.39 -15.11 4.45
N THR A 604 -4.62 -14.90 5.75
CA THR A 604 -5.12 -13.62 6.29
C THR A 604 -4.17 -12.47 5.98
N ILE A 605 -2.87 -12.63 6.25
CA ILE A 605 -1.88 -11.57 6.05
C ILE A 605 -1.65 -11.32 4.55
N PHE A 606 -1.38 -12.36 3.77
CA PHE A 606 -0.87 -12.20 2.40
C PHE A 606 -1.96 -12.18 1.33
N GLN A 607 -3.12 -12.79 1.56
CA GLN A 607 -4.22 -12.81 0.58
C GLN A 607 -5.36 -11.84 0.91
N VAL A 608 -5.45 -11.37 2.17
CA VAL A 608 -6.51 -10.44 2.59
C VAL A 608 -5.93 -9.09 3.00
N VAL A 609 -5.16 -9.02 4.09
CA VAL A 609 -4.72 -7.76 4.70
C VAL A 609 -3.80 -6.94 3.79
N LEU A 610 -2.74 -7.55 3.24
CA LEU A 610 -1.79 -6.85 2.36
C LEU A 610 -2.46 -6.27 1.10
N PRO A 611 -3.27 -7.02 0.33
CA PRO A 611 -4.01 -6.47 -0.80
C PRO A 611 -4.93 -5.29 -0.44
N LEU A 612 -5.55 -5.27 0.74
CA LEU A 612 -6.41 -4.15 1.17
C LEU A 612 -5.64 -2.84 1.33
N PHE A 613 -4.33 -2.90 1.59
CA PHE A 613 -3.47 -1.72 1.68
C PHE A 613 -2.93 -1.24 0.33
N ALA A 614 -3.02 -2.05 -0.73
CA ALA A 614 -2.47 -1.70 -2.03
C ALA A 614 -3.06 -0.40 -2.65
N PRO A 615 -4.37 -0.07 -2.55
CA PRO A 615 -4.88 1.21 -3.03
C PRO A 615 -4.23 2.42 -2.35
N VAL A 616 -3.92 2.28 -1.05
CA VAL A 616 -3.25 3.33 -0.26
C VAL A 616 -1.82 3.50 -0.75
N VAL A 617 -1.11 2.40 -1.03
CA VAL A 617 0.24 2.44 -1.64
C VAL A 617 0.21 3.21 -2.97
N ASP A 618 -0.81 2.98 -3.81
CA ASP A 618 -0.93 3.65 -5.11
C ASP A 618 -1.15 5.17 -4.95
N ILE A 619 -1.99 5.59 -4.01
CA ILE A 619 -2.17 7.01 -3.67
C ILE A 619 -0.85 7.64 -3.17
N PHE A 620 -0.13 6.94 -2.29
CA PHE A 620 1.15 7.43 -1.78
C PHE A 620 2.27 7.44 -2.82
N ALA A 621 2.26 6.51 -3.78
CA ALA A 621 3.19 6.54 -4.90
C ALA A 621 2.95 7.77 -5.78
N CYS A 622 1.69 8.08 -6.10
CA CYS A 622 1.33 9.31 -6.81
C CYS A 622 1.72 10.56 -6.01
N TYR A 623 1.45 10.57 -4.71
CA TYR A 623 1.88 11.66 -3.82
C TYR A 623 3.40 11.80 -3.82
N GLY A 624 4.15 10.71 -3.66
CA GLY A 624 5.61 10.73 -3.64
C GLY A 624 6.22 11.20 -4.96
N LEU A 625 5.62 10.86 -6.11
CA LEU A 625 6.09 11.34 -7.42
C LEU A 625 5.86 12.84 -7.63
N ILE A 626 4.87 13.44 -6.95
CA ILE A 626 4.51 14.85 -7.10
C ILE A 626 5.19 15.72 -6.03
N PHE A 627 5.28 15.23 -4.80
CA PHE A 627 5.66 15.99 -3.60
C PHE A 627 6.99 15.55 -2.97
N LEU A 628 7.50 14.35 -3.28
CA LEU A 628 8.79 13.88 -2.75
C LEU A 628 9.80 13.80 -3.89
N ASP A 629 11.00 13.28 -3.62
CA ASP A 629 12.00 13.03 -4.65
C ASP A 629 11.53 11.93 -5.63
N PRO A 630 11.18 12.27 -6.88
CA PRO A 630 10.64 11.30 -7.83
C PRO A 630 11.65 10.21 -8.18
N LEU A 631 12.96 10.52 -8.12
CA LEU A 631 14.03 9.56 -8.39
C LEU A 631 14.09 8.48 -7.32
N THR A 632 14.05 8.86 -6.03
CA THR A 632 14.00 7.90 -4.92
C THR A 632 12.74 7.03 -4.98
N VAL A 633 11.58 7.61 -5.30
CA VAL A 633 10.31 6.88 -5.43
C VAL A 633 10.38 5.89 -6.59
N ALA A 634 10.83 6.34 -7.76
CA ALA A 634 10.99 5.49 -8.94
C ALA A 634 12.04 4.37 -8.70
N ALA A 635 13.18 4.68 -8.08
CA ALA A 635 14.20 3.71 -7.74
C ALA A 635 13.68 2.64 -6.76
N SER A 636 12.92 3.05 -5.74
CA SER A 636 12.30 2.13 -4.78
C SER A 636 11.30 1.19 -5.47
N TRP A 637 10.47 1.73 -6.38
CA TRP A 637 9.52 0.93 -7.15
C TRP A 637 10.23 -0.04 -8.10
N LEU A 638 11.28 0.40 -8.80
CA LEU A 638 12.09 -0.44 -9.68
C LEU A 638 12.81 -1.54 -8.91
N ALA A 639 13.36 -1.25 -7.72
CA ALA A 639 13.99 -2.24 -6.86
C ALA A 639 12.98 -3.33 -6.43
N PHE A 640 11.77 -2.93 -6.05
CA PHE A 640 10.69 -3.86 -5.70
C PHE A 640 10.24 -4.71 -6.90
N ALA A 641 10.04 -4.09 -8.06
CA ALA A 641 9.70 -4.79 -9.30
C ALA A 641 10.81 -5.77 -9.73
N GLY A 642 12.08 -5.38 -9.56
CA GLY A 642 13.25 -6.22 -9.78
C GLY A 642 13.27 -7.44 -8.86
N ALA A 643 13.04 -7.25 -7.56
CA ALA A 643 12.96 -8.35 -6.60
C ALA A 643 11.83 -9.34 -6.95
N GLN A 644 10.65 -8.84 -7.34
CA GLN A 644 9.57 -9.69 -7.84
C GLN A 644 9.96 -10.42 -9.13
N ALA A 645 10.62 -9.74 -10.08
CA ALA A 645 11.07 -10.35 -11.33
C ALA A 645 12.08 -11.48 -11.10
N LEU A 646 12.98 -11.34 -10.12
CA LEU A 646 13.92 -12.40 -9.73
C LEU A 646 13.19 -13.62 -9.13
N ALA A 647 12.23 -13.40 -8.23
CA ALA A 647 11.41 -14.49 -7.68
C ALA A 647 10.58 -15.17 -8.78
N SER A 648 10.02 -14.39 -9.70
CA SER A 648 9.26 -14.85 -10.87
C SER A 648 10.12 -15.70 -11.81
N MET A 649 11.33 -15.23 -12.10
CA MET A 649 12.31 -15.95 -12.93
C MET A 649 12.66 -17.30 -12.30
N TYR A 650 12.86 -17.32 -10.97
CA TYR A 650 13.12 -18.57 -10.27
C TYR A 650 11.95 -19.55 -10.36
N ALA A 651 10.71 -19.08 -10.16
CA ALA A 651 9.52 -19.91 -10.28
C ALA A 651 9.32 -20.48 -11.70
N LEU A 652 9.51 -19.65 -12.74
CA LEU A 652 9.44 -20.10 -14.14
C LEU A 652 10.49 -21.18 -14.45
N ARG A 653 11.73 -21.02 -13.96
CA ARG A 653 12.77 -22.06 -14.11
C ARG A 653 12.41 -23.38 -13.43
N LEU A 654 11.79 -23.33 -12.25
CA LEU A 654 11.34 -24.54 -11.56
C LEU A 654 10.24 -25.28 -12.35
N ASP A 655 9.37 -24.53 -12.99
CA ASP A 655 8.23 -25.06 -13.74
C ASP A 655 8.54 -25.39 -15.22
N GLY A 656 9.79 -25.20 -15.66
CA GLY A 656 10.21 -25.43 -17.05
C GLY A 656 9.64 -24.44 -18.06
N GLU A 657 9.26 -23.25 -17.61
CA GLU A 657 8.54 -22.26 -18.42
C GLU A 657 9.48 -21.19 -19.00
N ARG A 658 9.13 -20.67 -20.18
CA ARG A 658 9.93 -19.66 -20.88
C ARG A 658 9.99 -18.35 -20.11
N LEU A 659 11.21 -17.83 -19.91
CA LEU A 659 11.45 -16.55 -19.23
C LEU A 659 10.92 -15.33 -19.99
N ARG A 660 10.65 -15.47 -21.29
CA ARG A 660 10.07 -14.38 -22.10
C ARG A 660 8.78 -13.85 -21.48
N THR A 661 7.99 -14.65 -20.77
CA THR A 661 6.75 -14.16 -20.13
C THR A 661 7.00 -13.02 -19.13
N LEU A 662 8.21 -12.88 -18.56
CA LEU A 662 8.51 -11.84 -17.58
C LEU A 662 8.32 -10.40 -18.09
N TRP A 663 8.34 -10.15 -19.40
CA TRP A 663 8.14 -8.78 -19.92
C TRP A 663 6.75 -8.22 -19.60
N VAL A 664 5.73 -9.06 -19.37
CA VAL A 664 4.39 -8.58 -18.97
C VAL A 664 4.25 -8.34 -17.46
N LEU A 665 5.25 -8.70 -16.65
CA LEU A 665 5.20 -8.58 -15.19
C LEU A 665 5.08 -7.11 -14.73
N PRO A 666 5.82 -6.13 -15.28
CA PRO A 666 5.63 -4.73 -14.90
C PRO A 666 4.21 -4.23 -15.22
N LEU A 667 3.66 -4.63 -16.37
CA LEU A 667 2.28 -4.28 -16.76
C LEU A 667 1.23 -4.91 -15.82
N GLN A 668 1.54 -6.06 -15.25
CA GLN A 668 0.70 -6.73 -14.26
C GLN A 668 0.53 -5.87 -12.98
N GLN A 669 1.55 -5.07 -12.61
CA GLN A 669 1.50 -4.21 -11.41
C GLN A 669 0.56 -3.01 -11.54
N VAL A 670 0.21 -2.63 -12.77
CA VAL A 670 -0.57 -1.40 -13.08
C VAL A 670 -2.04 -1.69 -13.42
N VAL A 671 -2.36 -2.89 -13.89
CA VAL A 671 -3.74 -3.27 -14.23
C VAL A 671 -4.23 -4.47 -13.41
N TYR A 672 -3.46 -5.55 -13.43
CA TYR A 672 -3.91 -6.82 -12.85
C TYR A 672 -3.93 -6.78 -11.33
N ARG A 673 -2.92 -6.16 -10.71
CA ARG A 673 -2.85 -5.96 -9.25
C ARG A 673 -4.05 -5.15 -8.75
N GLN A 674 -4.46 -4.13 -9.50
CA GLN A 674 -5.61 -3.28 -9.21
C GLN A 674 -6.90 -4.09 -9.26
N LEU A 675 -7.06 -4.90 -10.31
CA LEU A 675 -8.19 -5.83 -10.39
C LEU A 675 -8.23 -6.78 -9.18
N MET A 676 -7.09 -7.33 -8.76
CA MET A 676 -7.01 -8.24 -7.62
C MET A 676 -7.40 -7.58 -6.29
N TYR A 677 -6.85 -6.41 -5.94
CA TYR A 677 -7.21 -5.80 -4.66
C TYR A 677 -8.68 -5.35 -4.63
N LEU A 678 -9.24 -4.93 -5.77
CA LEU A 678 -10.65 -4.54 -5.85
C LEU A 678 -11.56 -5.75 -5.65
N VAL A 679 -11.18 -6.91 -6.18
CA VAL A 679 -11.86 -8.19 -5.94
C VAL A 679 -11.81 -8.57 -4.45
N VAL A 680 -10.67 -8.38 -3.77
CA VAL A 680 -10.54 -8.64 -2.32
C VAL A 680 -11.46 -7.71 -1.52
N ILE A 681 -11.47 -6.41 -1.83
CA ILE A 681 -12.36 -5.43 -1.18
C ILE A 681 -13.83 -5.83 -1.35
N GLN A 682 -14.25 -6.18 -2.57
CA GLN A 682 -15.62 -6.63 -2.82
C GLN A 682 -15.93 -7.92 -2.04
N SER A 683 -15.02 -8.89 -2.04
CA SER A 683 -15.20 -10.18 -1.35
C SER A 683 -15.35 -10.00 0.17
N LEU A 684 -14.54 -9.12 0.76
CA LEU A 684 -14.61 -8.83 2.19
C LEU A 684 -15.90 -8.10 2.55
N ALA A 685 -16.30 -7.10 1.74
CA ALA A 685 -17.57 -6.39 1.94
C ALA A 685 -18.76 -7.36 1.92
N THR A 686 -18.79 -8.27 0.94
CA THR A 686 -19.82 -9.32 0.85
C THR A 686 -19.81 -10.25 2.05
N ALA A 687 -18.63 -10.63 2.54
CA ALA A 687 -18.47 -11.51 3.69
C ALA A 687 -18.97 -10.86 4.99
N MET A 688 -18.64 -9.59 5.20
CA MET A 688 -19.12 -8.80 6.33
C MET A 688 -20.64 -8.59 6.32
N LEU A 689 -21.23 -8.48 5.14
CA LEU A 689 -22.69 -8.30 4.97
C LEU A 689 -23.47 -9.62 4.96
N GLY A 690 -22.79 -10.77 5.02
CA GLY A 690 -23.41 -12.10 5.03
C GLY A 690 -24.19 -12.44 3.76
N ALA A 691 -23.88 -11.82 2.63
CA ALA A 691 -24.62 -12.03 1.39
C ALA A 691 -24.31 -13.41 0.77
N ARG A 692 -25.36 -14.15 0.37
CA ARG A 692 -25.20 -15.41 -0.38
C ARG A 692 -25.07 -15.12 -1.86
N LEU A 693 -23.90 -15.41 -2.43
CA LEU A 693 -23.67 -15.34 -3.87
C LEU A 693 -24.12 -16.64 -4.53
N ARG A 694 -24.68 -16.54 -5.75
CA ARG A 694 -24.99 -17.70 -6.60
C ARG A 694 -23.77 -18.09 -7.43
N TRP A 695 -23.69 -19.37 -7.78
CA TRP A 695 -22.72 -19.88 -8.75
C TRP A 695 -22.93 -19.22 -10.12
N HIS A 696 -21.85 -18.87 -10.81
CA HIS A 696 -21.88 -18.23 -12.13
C HIS A 696 -21.17 -19.11 -13.16
N VAL A 697 -21.83 -19.40 -14.28
CA VAL A 697 -21.28 -20.20 -15.38
C VAL A 697 -20.26 -19.37 -16.17
N ILE A 698 -19.10 -19.97 -16.47
CA ILE A 698 -18.07 -19.40 -17.36
C ILE A 698 -18.33 -19.95 -18.76
N ARG A 699 -18.46 -19.07 -19.77
CA ARG A 699 -18.55 -19.49 -21.17
C ARG A 699 -17.17 -19.91 -21.66
N ARG A 700 -17.01 -21.20 -21.99
CA ARG A 700 -15.78 -21.77 -22.55
C ARG A 700 -15.60 -21.36 -24.01
N THR A 701 -14.35 -21.21 -24.42
CA THR A 701 -13.91 -20.86 -25.78
C THR A 701 -13.53 -22.08 -26.61
N GLY A 702 -13.38 -23.26 -25.99
CA GLY A 702 -13.13 -24.52 -26.70
C GLY A 702 -11.67 -24.70 -27.08
N THR A 703 -10.75 -24.37 -26.16
CA THR A 703 -9.29 -24.40 -26.44
C THR A 703 -8.78 -25.77 -26.90
N PHE A 704 -9.48 -26.85 -26.54
CA PHE A 704 -9.09 -28.24 -26.79
C PHE A 704 -9.90 -28.95 -27.88
N SER A 705 -10.66 -28.22 -28.71
CA SER A 705 -11.54 -28.84 -29.71
C SER A 705 -10.83 -29.37 -30.97
N GLY A 706 -9.49 -29.36 -31.02
CA GLY A 706 -8.68 -29.88 -32.14
C GLY A 706 -8.23 -31.35 -31.94
N GLU A 707 -7.64 -31.96 -32.98
CA GLU A 707 -7.22 -33.38 -32.97
C GLU A 707 -6.11 -33.70 -31.96
N ASP A 708 -5.29 -32.70 -31.58
CA ASP A 708 -4.23 -32.83 -30.58
C ASP A 708 -4.46 -31.83 -29.42
N PRO A 709 -5.04 -32.26 -28.29
CA PRO A 709 -5.49 -31.36 -27.23
C PRO A 709 -4.37 -30.87 -26.30
N LEU A 710 -3.15 -31.42 -26.40
CA LEU A 710 -2.04 -30.97 -25.57
C LEU A 710 -1.29 -29.83 -26.28
N PRO A 711 -1.07 -28.67 -25.63
CA PRO A 711 -0.22 -27.65 -26.20
C PRO A 711 1.19 -28.22 -26.37
N ALA A 712 1.78 -28.06 -27.55
CA ALA A 712 3.14 -28.51 -27.84
C ALA A 712 4.08 -28.14 -26.70
N GLN A 713 4.61 -29.14 -25.99
CA GLN A 713 5.65 -28.90 -25.01
C GLN A 713 6.80 -28.24 -25.75
N ALA A 714 7.17 -27.02 -25.33
CA ALA A 714 8.37 -26.40 -25.84
C ALA A 714 9.54 -27.33 -25.47
N ASN A 715 10.22 -27.88 -26.48
CA ASN A 715 11.52 -28.51 -26.29
C ASN A 715 12.36 -27.63 -25.35
N VAL A 716 12.92 -28.31 -24.34
CA VAL A 716 13.72 -27.86 -23.18
C VAL A 716 14.47 -26.55 -23.39
#